data_AF-A0A2N1GR90-F1
#
_entry.id   AF-A0A2N1GR90-F1
#
_cell.length_a   1.000
_cell.length_b   1.000
_cell.length_c   1.000
_cell.angle_alpha   90.00
_cell.angle_beta   90.00
_cell.angle_gamma   90.00
#
_symmetry.space_group_name_H-M   'P 1'
#
loop_
_entity.id
_entity.type
_entity.pdbx_description
1 polymer ?
#
loop_
_entity_poly.entity_id
_entity_poly.type
_entity_poly.pdbx_seq_one_letter_code
_entity_poly.pdbx_strand_id
1 'polypeptide(L)'
;MTGWRLLLTRPADDCAALAEQLAGQGIFSSCLPLLDIVPLTVSDSIRQAIARLPTCNAVIVVSKPAARIAVDLLRSEGAAPLSMPWFSVGAATAEILRDHGLDVSFPSDGDDSEALLQLPRLREALSQPGAQVMILRGEGGRELLAERLRALGASVEYLELYRRDLPAYPPSELPRRIEAERLDGLVVSSGQGFEHLRQMAGDAWPKIAQLPLFVPSPRVAELARAAGAQTVVDCRGASAAALLTALREFPVPFSNAKDGYVSETALPKDDAQPALDAQIETPPPAREPRRGNGLAIVALLLGAAGVAIGGWGVWQVRHLQNNTQQQSSQVQALNDQAQSLKLNEQRLTERLAQLPGADELAERQRLVTQLQGDQQRLNQRLETVLGASRKDWRLAEAEHLLRLASLRLSALQDISSAQALVQGADEILREQNDPGSFAAREQVAKTLVALRSTEQPDRTGLFLRLGALRDQVIDLTELAPEYKDRGESLLGLTADGDGASRWAQWWDKVSRYIRIDFNADKNVKPLLAGQSLSQVRLALSLALEQAQWAALNGQAPVYTQALTEARDVLKGNFNPDNPQSKIMLEQVAELSKEPVTVKIPDLAGTLSAVQAYLERRNLNAEESVKPFAKPAANAAQETTP
;
A
#
# COMPACT_ATOMS: atom_id res chain seq x y z
N MET A 1 -8.59 -6.56 25.66
CA MET A 1 -9.33 -6.13 24.45
C MET A 1 -8.63 -4.90 23.92
N THR A 2 -8.26 -4.88 22.63
CA THR A 2 -7.76 -3.67 21.97
C THR A 2 -8.93 -2.72 21.74
N GLY A 3 -8.76 -1.44 22.07
CA GLY A 3 -9.86 -0.44 22.02
C GLY A 3 -10.28 -0.01 20.61
N TRP A 4 -9.55 -0.44 19.57
CA TRP A 4 -9.71 -0.02 18.17
C TRP A 4 -11.12 -0.24 17.60
N ARG A 5 -11.59 0.78 16.86
CA ARG A 5 -12.85 0.88 16.13
C ARG A 5 -12.57 1.38 14.72
N LEU A 6 -12.41 0.47 13.77
CA LEU A 6 -11.79 0.76 12.47
C LEU A 6 -12.81 0.99 11.34
N LEU A 7 -12.57 1.98 10.48
CA LEU A 7 -13.24 2.09 9.18
C LEU A 7 -12.50 1.25 8.13
N LEU A 8 -13.22 0.36 7.44
CA LEU A 8 -12.69 -0.44 6.33
C LEU A 8 -13.23 0.10 4.99
N THR A 9 -12.33 0.41 4.05
CA THR A 9 -12.69 1.04 2.77
C THR A 9 -12.54 0.15 1.53
N ARG A 10 -12.33 -1.16 1.72
CA ARG A 10 -12.13 -2.16 0.65
C ARG A 10 -13.44 -2.44 -0.13
N PRO A 11 -13.40 -3.07 -1.32
CA PRO A 11 -14.61 -3.61 -1.96
C PRO A 11 -15.43 -4.50 -1.02
N ALA A 12 -16.75 -4.59 -1.24
CA ALA A 12 -17.71 -5.16 -0.29
C ALA A 12 -17.32 -6.56 0.24
N ASP A 13 -17.04 -7.54 -0.64
CA ASP A 13 -16.62 -8.90 -0.27
C ASP A 13 -15.38 -8.90 0.65
N ASP A 14 -14.35 -8.15 0.25
CA ASP A 14 -13.07 -8.02 0.92
C ASP A 14 -13.21 -7.30 2.27
N CYS A 15 -14.14 -6.35 2.37
CA CYS A 15 -14.52 -5.66 3.61
C CYS A 15 -15.21 -6.61 4.59
N ALA A 16 -16.18 -7.41 4.13
CA ALA A 16 -16.90 -8.37 4.96
C ALA A 16 -15.95 -9.44 5.55
N ALA A 17 -15.10 -10.04 4.71
CA ALA A 17 -14.13 -11.03 5.16
C ALA A 17 -13.10 -10.46 6.16
N LEU A 18 -12.65 -9.22 5.96
CA LEU A 18 -11.75 -8.55 6.91
C LEU A 18 -12.45 -8.20 8.23
N ALA A 19 -13.72 -7.77 8.17
CA ALA A 19 -14.51 -7.44 9.36
C ALA A 19 -14.75 -8.68 10.24
N GLU A 20 -15.03 -9.85 9.64
CA GLU A 20 -15.17 -11.11 10.36
C GLU A 20 -13.85 -11.51 11.07
N GLN A 21 -12.71 -11.38 10.39
CA GLN A 21 -11.39 -11.66 10.99
C GLN A 21 -11.01 -10.69 12.11
N LEU A 22 -11.39 -9.42 12.01
CA LEU A 22 -11.20 -8.42 13.07
C LEU A 22 -12.14 -8.67 14.27
N ALA A 23 -13.40 -9.02 14.02
CA ALA A 23 -14.36 -9.39 15.05
C ALA A 23 -13.91 -10.62 15.85
N GLY A 24 -13.32 -11.62 15.18
CA GLY A 24 -12.69 -12.79 15.82
C GLY A 24 -11.48 -12.45 16.72
N GLN A 25 -10.92 -11.25 16.62
CA GLN A 25 -9.88 -10.71 17.52
C GLN A 25 -10.44 -9.71 18.54
N GLY A 26 -11.76 -9.50 18.58
CA GLY A 26 -12.43 -8.53 19.46
C GLY A 26 -12.26 -7.07 19.03
N ILE A 27 -11.89 -6.81 17.77
CA ILE A 27 -11.75 -5.46 17.20
C ILE A 27 -13.03 -5.10 16.47
N PHE A 28 -13.61 -3.95 16.80
CA PHE A 28 -14.79 -3.45 16.09
C PHE A 28 -14.37 -2.86 14.73
N SER A 29 -15.16 -3.12 13.69
CA SER A 29 -14.96 -2.48 12.40
C SER A 29 -16.27 -2.15 11.69
N SER A 30 -16.25 -1.06 10.92
CA SER A 30 -17.35 -0.57 10.10
C SER A 30 -16.94 -0.61 8.62
N CYS A 31 -17.75 -1.23 7.78
CA CYS A 31 -17.50 -1.32 6.35
C CYS A 31 -18.14 -0.13 5.63
N LEU A 32 -17.32 0.67 4.95
CA LEU A 32 -17.76 1.69 3.99
C LEU A 32 -16.94 1.52 2.70
N PRO A 33 -17.32 0.59 1.81
CA PRO A 33 -16.55 0.32 0.59
C PRO A 33 -16.35 1.58 -0.25
N LEU A 34 -15.10 1.97 -0.52
CA LEU A 34 -14.80 3.13 -1.36
C LEU A 34 -14.35 2.73 -2.77
N LEU A 35 -14.43 1.45 -3.11
CA LEU A 35 -14.06 0.88 -4.39
C LEU A 35 -15.12 -0.15 -4.78
N ASP A 36 -15.94 0.17 -5.78
CA ASP A 36 -16.77 -0.81 -6.47
C ASP A 36 -16.00 -1.41 -7.64
N ILE A 37 -16.24 -2.68 -7.96
CA ILE A 37 -15.60 -3.34 -9.10
C ILE A 37 -16.63 -3.47 -10.22
N VAL A 38 -16.56 -2.56 -11.19
CA VAL A 38 -17.49 -2.50 -12.31
C VAL A 38 -16.84 -3.15 -13.53
N PRO A 39 -17.32 -4.32 -14.01
CA PRO A 39 -16.82 -4.93 -15.24
C PRO A 39 -16.99 -4.00 -16.43
N LEU A 40 -16.02 -3.96 -17.34
CA LEU A 40 -16.15 -3.20 -18.57
C LEU A 40 -17.12 -3.89 -19.52
N THR A 41 -17.84 -3.10 -20.31
CA THR A 41 -18.71 -3.64 -21.36
C THR A 41 -17.86 -4.36 -22.40
N VAL A 42 -18.22 -5.61 -22.73
CA VAL A 42 -17.45 -6.49 -23.62
C VAL A 42 -17.49 -5.97 -25.06
N SER A 43 -16.51 -5.14 -25.41
CA SER A 43 -16.29 -4.61 -26.76
C SER A 43 -15.69 -5.65 -27.71
N ASP A 44 -15.75 -5.37 -29.01
CA ASP A 44 -15.06 -6.17 -30.02
C ASP A 44 -13.54 -6.21 -29.80
N SER A 45 -12.95 -5.14 -29.24
CA SER A 45 -11.52 -5.13 -28.88
C SER A 45 -11.18 -6.12 -27.76
N ILE A 46 -12.05 -6.26 -26.74
CA ILE A 46 -11.89 -7.26 -25.67
C ILE A 46 -12.05 -8.67 -26.27
N ARG A 47 -13.05 -8.92 -27.11
CA ARG A 47 -13.23 -10.22 -27.80
C ARG A 47 -12.02 -10.58 -28.65
N GLN A 48 -11.49 -9.63 -29.42
CA GLN A 48 -10.27 -9.81 -30.23
C GLN A 48 -9.01 -10.03 -29.38
N ALA A 49 -8.91 -9.44 -28.18
CA ALA A 49 -7.80 -9.70 -27.26
C ALA A 49 -7.89 -11.11 -26.65
N ILE A 50 -9.08 -11.54 -26.22
CA ILE A 50 -9.34 -12.91 -25.73
C ILE A 50 -9.03 -13.94 -26.83
N ALA A 51 -9.48 -13.70 -28.07
CA ALA A 51 -9.17 -14.56 -29.22
C ALA A 51 -7.67 -14.61 -29.58
N ARG A 52 -6.86 -13.63 -29.15
CA ARG A 52 -5.40 -13.58 -29.32
C ARG A 52 -4.61 -14.21 -28.16
N LEU A 53 -5.25 -14.60 -27.05
CA LEU A 53 -4.55 -15.30 -25.96
C LEU A 53 -3.73 -16.52 -26.42
N PRO A 54 -4.19 -17.36 -27.37
CA PRO A 54 -3.40 -18.48 -27.93
C PRO A 54 -2.05 -18.09 -28.57
N THR A 55 -1.83 -16.82 -28.95
CA THR A 55 -0.55 -16.37 -29.52
C THR A 55 0.42 -15.82 -28.47
N CYS A 56 -0.02 -15.66 -27.23
CA CYS A 56 0.79 -15.11 -26.15
C CYS A 56 1.72 -16.17 -25.54
N ASN A 57 2.98 -15.79 -25.29
CA ASN A 57 3.94 -16.64 -24.57
C ASN A 57 3.63 -16.71 -23.07
N ALA A 58 3.05 -15.66 -22.50
CA ALA A 58 2.64 -15.59 -21.10
C ALA A 58 1.38 -14.74 -20.93
N VAL A 59 0.51 -15.14 -20.01
CA VAL A 59 -0.66 -14.34 -19.58
C VAL A 59 -0.55 -14.05 -18.10
N ILE A 60 -0.62 -12.78 -17.70
CA ILE A 60 -0.47 -12.35 -16.31
C ILE A 60 -1.76 -11.74 -15.79
N VAL A 61 -2.30 -12.26 -14.69
CA VAL A 61 -3.51 -11.78 -14.04
C VAL A 61 -3.17 -11.14 -12.71
N VAL A 62 -3.40 -9.82 -12.57
CA VAL A 62 -2.89 -9.04 -11.44
C VAL A 62 -3.85 -8.95 -10.23
N SER A 63 -5.04 -9.53 -10.30
CA SER A 63 -6.04 -9.44 -9.22
C SER A 63 -7.18 -10.46 -9.33
N LYS A 64 -7.82 -10.78 -8.19
CA LYS A 64 -9.01 -11.66 -8.13
C LYS A 64 -10.14 -11.24 -9.10
N PRO A 65 -10.52 -9.95 -9.24
CA PRO A 65 -11.59 -9.59 -10.16
C PRO A 65 -11.20 -9.74 -11.63
N ALA A 66 -9.94 -9.46 -11.99
CA ALA A 66 -9.44 -9.78 -13.33
C ALA A 66 -9.53 -11.29 -13.61
N ALA A 67 -9.20 -12.15 -12.64
CA ALA A 67 -9.32 -13.59 -12.79
C ALA A 67 -10.78 -14.04 -13.00
N ARG A 68 -11.72 -13.58 -12.16
CA ARG A 68 -13.15 -13.91 -12.27
C ARG A 68 -13.71 -13.49 -13.64
N ILE A 69 -13.52 -12.23 -14.03
CA ILE A 69 -14.04 -11.68 -15.28
C ILE A 69 -13.39 -12.37 -16.50
N ALA A 70 -12.09 -12.67 -16.44
CA ALA A 70 -11.41 -13.41 -17.50
C ALA A 70 -11.97 -14.84 -17.66
N VAL A 71 -12.20 -15.57 -16.55
CA VAL A 71 -12.80 -16.91 -16.56
C VAL A 71 -14.22 -16.87 -17.13
N ASP A 72 -15.03 -15.88 -16.76
CA ASP A 72 -16.39 -15.74 -17.28
C ASP A 72 -16.40 -15.39 -18.79
N LEU A 73 -15.45 -14.56 -19.27
CA LEU A 73 -15.24 -14.28 -20.69
C LEU A 73 -14.76 -15.50 -21.48
N LEU A 74 -13.79 -16.26 -20.94
CA LEU A 74 -13.30 -17.49 -21.58
C LEU A 74 -14.43 -18.52 -21.73
N ARG A 75 -15.32 -18.60 -20.73
CA ARG A 75 -16.53 -19.43 -20.77
C ARG A 75 -17.56 -18.91 -21.78
N SER A 76 -17.77 -17.59 -21.89
CA SER A 76 -18.78 -17.02 -22.79
C SER A 76 -18.39 -17.09 -24.27
N GLU A 77 -17.12 -16.87 -24.59
CA GLU A 77 -16.61 -16.87 -25.96
C GLU A 77 -16.26 -18.27 -26.48
N GLY A 78 -16.32 -19.31 -25.64
CA GLY A 78 -16.02 -20.69 -26.03
C GLY A 78 -14.55 -20.88 -26.43
N ALA A 79 -13.63 -20.30 -25.66
CA ALA A 79 -12.21 -20.27 -25.99
C ALA A 79 -11.60 -21.67 -26.18
N ALA A 80 -10.70 -21.81 -27.16
CA ALA A 80 -9.96 -23.04 -27.41
C ALA A 80 -9.04 -23.40 -26.22
N PRO A 81 -8.61 -24.68 -26.07
CA PRO A 81 -7.72 -25.10 -24.98
C PRO A 81 -6.45 -24.24 -24.90
N LEU A 82 -6.28 -23.56 -23.77
CA LEU A 82 -5.16 -22.64 -23.53
C LEU A 82 -3.97 -23.40 -22.95
N SER A 83 -2.88 -23.50 -23.72
CA SER A 83 -1.68 -24.26 -23.36
C SER A 83 -0.48 -23.40 -22.93
N MET A 84 -0.58 -22.07 -23.03
CA MET A 84 0.47 -21.15 -22.56
C MET A 84 0.47 -21.07 -21.02
N PRO A 85 1.62 -20.79 -20.38
CA PRO A 85 1.67 -20.59 -18.93
C PRO A 85 0.95 -19.31 -18.50
N TRP A 86 0.10 -19.45 -17.49
CA TRP A 86 -0.55 -18.34 -16.81
C TRP A 86 0.21 -17.97 -15.54
N PHE A 87 0.14 -16.71 -15.17
CA PHE A 87 0.82 -16.16 -14.01
C PHE A 87 -0.11 -15.26 -13.21
N SER A 88 0.07 -15.23 -11.90
CA SER A 88 -0.60 -14.22 -11.05
C SER A 88 0.30 -13.76 -9.92
N VAL A 89 0.02 -12.57 -9.40
CA VAL A 89 0.82 -11.95 -8.33
C VAL A 89 0.70 -12.65 -6.98
N GLY A 90 -0.34 -13.46 -6.74
CA GLY A 90 -0.56 -14.08 -5.42
C GLY A 90 -1.55 -15.25 -5.45
N ALA A 91 -1.39 -16.16 -4.47
CA ALA A 91 -2.01 -17.50 -4.47
C ALA A 91 -3.53 -17.51 -4.70
N ALA A 92 -4.28 -16.64 -4.02
CA ALA A 92 -5.74 -16.58 -4.12
C ALA A 92 -6.27 -16.03 -5.47
N THR A 93 -5.39 -15.47 -6.32
CA THR A 93 -5.74 -15.15 -7.73
C THR A 93 -5.47 -16.35 -8.62
N ALA A 94 -4.40 -17.11 -8.34
CA ALA A 94 -4.09 -18.34 -9.06
C ALA A 94 -5.12 -19.45 -8.83
N GLU A 95 -5.67 -19.56 -7.62
CA GLU A 95 -6.72 -20.54 -7.26
C GLU A 95 -7.93 -20.42 -8.19
N ILE A 96 -8.49 -19.21 -8.34
CA ILE A 96 -9.62 -18.90 -9.25
C ILE A 96 -9.34 -19.35 -10.70
N LEU A 97 -8.10 -19.24 -11.16
CA LEU A 97 -7.70 -19.62 -12.52
C LEU A 97 -7.47 -21.14 -12.65
N ARG A 98 -6.91 -21.78 -11.61
CA ARG A 98 -6.71 -23.24 -11.54
C ARG A 98 -8.03 -24.01 -11.43
N ASP A 99 -9.02 -23.44 -10.75
CA ASP A 99 -10.40 -23.97 -10.71
C ASP A 99 -11.03 -24.04 -12.12
N HIS A 100 -10.54 -23.22 -13.05
CA HIS A 100 -10.92 -23.26 -14.47
C HIS A 100 -10.00 -24.15 -15.33
N GLY A 101 -9.07 -24.89 -14.73
CA GLY A 101 -8.15 -25.79 -15.41
C GLY A 101 -6.93 -25.12 -16.05
N LEU A 102 -6.64 -23.85 -15.75
CA LEU A 102 -5.49 -23.12 -16.30
C LEU A 102 -4.20 -23.45 -15.54
N ASP A 103 -3.10 -23.61 -16.29
CA ASP A 103 -1.76 -23.87 -15.74
C ASP A 103 -1.15 -22.56 -15.19
N VAL A 104 -1.42 -22.28 -13.91
CA VAL A 104 -1.10 -20.98 -13.29
C VAL A 104 0.02 -21.09 -12.26
N SER A 105 1.02 -20.22 -12.39
CA SER A 105 2.14 -20.06 -11.47
C SER A 105 2.10 -18.74 -10.72
N PHE A 106 2.61 -18.70 -9.49
CA PHE A 106 2.68 -17.52 -8.64
C PHE A 106 3.89 -17.61 -7.69
N PRO A 107 4.44 -16.48 -7.23
CA PRO A 107 5.53 -16.46 -6.23
C PRO A 107 5.07 -16.98 -4.86
N SER A 108 5.90 -17.78 -4.18
CA SER A 108 5.66 -18.24 -2.81
C SER A 108 6.01 -17.19 -1.74
N ASP A 109 6.95 -16.29 -2.06
CA ASP A 109 7.68 -15.49 -1.07
C ASP A 109 7.25 -14.01 -1.05
N GLY A 110 6.17 -13.65 -1.76
CA GLY A 110 5.60 -12.30 -1.78
C GLY A 110 4.43 -12.17 -2.76
N ASP A 111 3.49 -11.25 -2.51
CA ASP A 111 2.25 -11.05 -3.30
C ASP A 111 2.34 -9.85 -4.30
N ASP A 112 3.53 -9.54 -4.82
CA ASP A 112 3.78 -8.32 -5.61
C ASP A 112 4.37 -8.55 -7.03
N SER A 113 4.56 -7.44 -7.76
CA SER A 113 5.06 -7.46 -9.14
C SER A 113 6.55 -7.85 -9.21
N GLU A 114 7.31 -7.54 -8.17
CA GLU A 114 8.74 -7.78 -8.06
C GLU A 114 9.04 -9.26 -7.83
N ALA A 115 8.33 -9.89 -6.89
CA ALA A 115 8.38 -11.33 -6.64
C ALA A 115 7.97 -12.11 -7.90
N LEU A 116 6.94 -11.66 -8.61
CA LEU A 116 6.52 -12.26 -9.88
C LEU A 116 7.64 -12.24 -10.94
N LEU A 117 8.37 -11.12 -11.07
CA LEU A 117 9.51 -10.97 -12.00
C LEU A 117 10.75 -11.82 -11.64
N GLN A 118 10.79 -12.42 -10.45
CA GLN A 118 11.82 -13.38 -10.06
C GLN A 118 11.49 -14.83 -10.43
N LEU A 119 10.23 -15.16 -10.77
CA LEU A 119 9.82 -16.53 -11.08
C LEU A 119 10.64 -17.12 -12.24
N PRO A 120 11.35 -18.26 -12.04
CA PRO A 120 12.10 -18.93 -13.11
C PRO A 120 11.23 -19.27 -14.31
N ARG A 121 10.00 -19.75 -14.07
CA ARG A 121 9.04 -20.12 -15.12
C ARG A 121 8.54 -18.93 -15.94
N LEU A 122 8.45 -17.74 -15.34
CA LEU A 122 8.15 -16.52 -16.11
C LEU A 122 9.34 -16.15 -17.00
N ARG A 123 10.57 -16.22 -16.48
CA ARG A 123 11.78 -15.96 -17.27
C ARG A 123 11.97 -16.94 -18.42
N GLU A 124 11.61 -18.21 -18.22
CA GLU A 124 11.58 -19.24 -19.27
C GLU A 124 10.59 -18.89 -20.38
N ALA A 125 9.36 -18.50 -20.04
CA ALA A 125 8.35 -18.05 -21.01
C ALA A 125 8.78 -16.77 -21.78
N LEU A 126 9.63 -15.94 -21.17
CA LEU A 126 10.20 -14.71 -21.74
C LEU A 126 11.55 -14.93 -22.46
N SER A 127 12.07 -16.15 -22.52
CA SER A 127 13.40 -16.43 -23.09
C SER A 127 13.50 -16.19 -24.60
N GLN A 128 12.37 -16.09 -25.30
CA GLN A 128 12.31 -15.83 -26.74
C GLN A 128 12.32 -14.32 -27.03
N PRO A 129 13.17 -13.82 -27.96
CA PRO A 129 13.16 -12.42 -28.37
C PRO A 129 11.78 -12.00 -28.91
N GLY A 130 11.21 -10.92 -28.36
CA GLY A 130 9.89 -10.44 -28.76
C GLY A 130 8.71 -11.23 -28.18
N ALA A 131 8.91 -12.03 -27.13
CA ALA A 131 7.85 -12.76 -26.43
C ALA A 131 6.63 -11.87 -26.14
N GLN A 132 5.44 -12.35 -26.49
CA GLN A 132 4.18 -11.64 -26.28
C GLN A 132 3.61 -11.93 -24.89
N VAL A 133 3.37 -10.88 -24.11
CA VAL A 133 2.79 -10.94 -22.77
C VAL A 133 1.49 -10.14 -22.75
N MET A 134 0.41 -10.79 -22.34
CA MET A 134 -0.88 -10.13 -22.08
C MET A 134 -1.06 -9.94 -20.58
N ILE A 135 -1.30 -8.70 -20.13
CA ILE A 135 -1.57 -8.40 -18.71
C ILE A 135 -3.05 -8.06 -18.52
N LEU A 136 -3.76 -8.95 -17.84
CA LEU A 136 -5.17 -8.83 -17.48
C LEU A 136 -5.29 -8.04 -16.17
N ARG A 137 -5.83 -6.82 -16.26
CA ARG A 137 -5.96 -5.88 -15.14
C ARG A 137 -7.31 -5.14 -15.15
N GLY A 138 -7.50 -4.25 -14.19
CA GLY A 138 -8.51 -3.19 -14.29
C GLY A 138 -7.92 -1.91 -14.87
N GLU A 139 -8.77 -0.95 -15.24
CA GLU A 139 -8.34 0.36 -15.74
C GLU A 139 -7.29 1.02 -14.82
N GLY A 140 -6.19 1.44 -15.44
CA GLY A 140 -5.04 2.05 -14.77
C GLY A 140 -4.29 1.12 -13.80
N GLY A 141 -3.34 1.69 -13.06
CA GLY A 141 -2.59 0.97 -12.02
C GLY A 141 -1.10 1.22 -12.07
N ARG A 142 -0.31 0.17 -11.80
CA ARG A 142 1.16 0.24 -11.72
C ARG A 142 1.80 -0.23 -13.02
N GLU A 143 2.48 0.69 -13.71
CA GLU A 143 3.17 0.38 -14.97
C GLU A 143 4.46 -0.45 -14.79
N LEU A 144 5.07 -0.48 -13.60
CA LEU A 144 6.35 -1.15 -13.32
C LEU A 144 6.44 -2.57 -13.91
N LEU A 145 5.38 -3.37 -13.79
CA LEU A 145 5.40 -4.75 -14.30
C LEU A 145 5.61 -4.75 -15.83
N ALA A 146 4.89 -3.92 -16.58
CA ALA A 146 5.06 -3.82 -18.02
C ALA A 146 6.37 -3.14 -18.42
N GLU A 147 6.80 -2.09 -17.69
CA GLU A 147 8.11 -1.45 -17.89
C GLU A 147 9.26 -2.46 -17.75
N ARG A 148 9.24 -3.29 -16.70
CA ARG A 148 10.27 -4.31 -16.45
C ARG A 148 10.23 -5.43 -17.48
N LEU A 149 9.04 -5.89 -17.89
CA LEU A 149 8.89 -6.89 -18.95
C LEU A 149 9.36 -6.36 -20.31
N ARG A 150 9.04 -5.11 -20.66
CA ARG A 150 9.54 -4.43 -21.88
C ARG A 150 11.06 -4.25 -21.83
N ALA A 151 11.63 -3.92 -20.66
CA ALA A 151 13.08 -3.85 -20.46
C ALA A 151 13.80 -5.21 -20.59
N LEU A 152 13.07 -6.33 -20.44
CA LEU A 152 13.55 -7.69 -20.73
C LEU A 152 13.36 -8.10 -22.21
N GLY A 153 12.87 -7.20 -23.07
CA GLY A 153 12.68 -7.45 -24.50
C GLY A 153 11.32 -8.07 -24.88
N ALA A 154 10.36 -8.10 -23.96
CA ALA A 154 9.02 -8.61 -24.21
C ALA A 154 8.07 -7.54 -24.78
N SER A 155 7.16 -7.94 -25.66
CA SER A 155 6.03 -7.10 -26.09
C SER A 155 4.89 -7.25 -25.09
N VAL A 156 4.40 -6.15 -24.52
CA VAL A 156 3.41 -6.17 -23.43
C VAL A 156 2.15 -5.39 -23.80
N GLU A 157 1.05 -6.11 -24.00
CA GLU A 157 -0.31 -5.60 -24.23
C GLU A 157 -1.12 -5.66 -22.92
N TYR A 158 -1.98 -4.66 -22.69
CA TYR A 158 -2.90 -4.63 -21.56
C TYR A 158 -4.30 -5.03 -22.02
N LEU A 159 -4.93 -5.93 -21.26
CA LEU A 159 -6.35 -6.22 -21.35
C LEU A 159 -7.02 -5.71 -20.07
N GLU A 160 -7.68 -4.56 -20.18
CA GLU A 160 -8.44 -3.96 -19.09
C GLU A 160 -9.85 -4.58 -19.09
N LEU A 161 -10.26 -5.14 -17.94
CA LEU A 161 -11.46 -5.97 -17.80
C LEU A 161 -12.53 -5.35 -16.88
N TYR A 162 -12.13 -4.43 -16.02
CA TYR A 162 -12.99 -3.75 -15.05
C TYR A 162 -12.43 -2.38 -14.72
N ARG A 163 -13.25 -1.50 -14.17
CA ARG A 163 -12.79 -0.26 -13.53
C ARG A 163 -13.18 -0.23 -12.06
N ARG A 164 -12.58 0.70 -11.32
CA ARG A 164 -12.82 0.86 -9.89
C ARG A 164 -13.50 2.20 -9.65
N ASP A 165 -14.82 2.17 -9.52
CA ASP A 165 -15.62 3.38 -9.30
C ASP A 165 -15.78 3.64 -7.79
N LEU A 166 -16.01 4.90 -7.41
CA LEU A 166 -16.44 5.25 -6.05
C LEU A 166 -17.96 5.00 -5.96
N PRO A 167 -18.48 4.14 -5.05
CA PRO A 167 -19.92 3.97 -4.91
C PRO A 167 -20.62 5.29 -4.56
N ALA A 168 -21.86 5.44 -5.04
CA ALA A 168 -22.64 6.65 -4.80
C ALA A 168 -23.10 6.75 -3.33
N TYR A 169 -22.41 7.60 -2.56
CA TYR A 169 -22.77 7.93 -1.18
C TYR A 169 -23.20 9.40 -1.03
N PRO A 170 -24.04 9.73 -0.03
CA PRO A 170 -24.24 11.10 0.40
C PRO A 170 -22.89 11.75 0.80
N PRO A 171 -22.63 13.03 0.46
CA PRO A 171 -21.35 13.68 0.79
C PRO A 171 -20.98 13.69 2.28
N SER A 172 -21.96 13.59 3.17
CA SER A 172 -21.75 13.54 4.62
C SER A 172 -21.62 12.12 5.20
N GLU A 173 -21.69 11.07 4.40
CA GLU A 173 -21.75 9.68 4.90
C GLU A 173 -20.47 9.27 5.63
N LEU A 174 -19.29 9.58 5.07
CA LEU A 174 -18.00 9.29 5.70
C LEU A 174 -17.85 9.95 7.09
N PRO A 175 -17.96 11.29 7.24
CA PRO A 175 -17.84 11.92 8.55
C PRO A 175 -18.97 11.50 9.51
N ARG A 176 -20.21 11.31 9.02
CA ARG A 176 -21.33 10.82 9.82
C ARG A 176 -21.04 9.44 10.42
N ARG A 177 -20.50 8.51 9.63
CA ARG A 177 -20.22 7.14 10.06
C ARG A 177 -19.07 7.08 11.05
N ILE A 178 -18.00 7.84 10.82
CA ILE A 178 -16.88 8.00 11.76
C ILE A 178 -17.38 8.50 13.13
N GLU A 179 -18.25 9.52 13.14
CA GLU A 179 -18.75 10.12 14.38
C GLU A 179 -19.78 9.23 15.09
N ALA A 180 -20.78 8.71 14.36
CA ALA A 180 -21.84 7.88 14.92
C ALA A 180 -21.34 6.55 15.48
N GLU A 181 -20.37 5.91 14.81
CA GLU A 181 -19.78 4.65 15.27
C GLU A 181 -18.53 4.86 16.13
N ARG A 182 -18.14 6.11 16.40
CA ARG A 182 -16.97 6.50 17.21
C ARG A 182 -15.69 5.80 16.71
N LEU A 183 -15.43 5.88 15.42
CA LEU A 183 -14.27 5.23 14.78
C LEU A 183 -12.99 6.01 15.08
N ASP A 184 -11.94 5.30 15.47
CA ASP A 184 -10.66 5.85 15.91
C ASP A 184 -9.48 5.46 15.00
N GLY A 185 -9.72 4.68 13.94
CA GLY A 185 -8.73 4.35 12.92
C GLY A 185 -9.35 4.13 11.54
N LEU A 186 -8.57 4.40 10.49
CA LEU A 186 -8.97 4.31 9.08
C LEU A 186 -8.09 3.30 8.36
N VAL A 187 -8.65 2.40 7.56
CA VAL A 187 -7.91 1.35 6.85
C VAL A 187 -8.16 1.43 5.35
N VAL A 188 -7.11 1.76 4.59
CA VAL A 188 -7.11 1.76 3.12
C VAL A 188 -6.24 0.64 2.58
N SER A 189 -6.66 -0.03 1.50
CA SER A 189 -5.93 -1.16 0.89
C SER A 189 -5.20 -0.81 -0.41
N SER A 190 -5.31 0.42 -0.91
CA SER A 190 -4.65 0.89 -2.14
C SER A 190 -4.57 2.43 -2.19
N GLY A 191 -3.72 2.96 -3.07
CA GLY A 191 -3.64 4.41 -3.33
C GLY A 191 -4.96 4.99 -3.87
N GLN A 192 -5.64 4.27 -4.77
CA GLN A 192 -6.95 4.70 -5.29
C GLN A 192 -8.03 4.73 -4.19
N GLY A 193 -8.03 3.75 -3.28
CA GLY A 193 -8.91 3.76 -2.11
C GLY A 193 -8.64 4.94 -1.17
N PHE A 194 -7.37 5.38 -1.08
CA PHE A 194 -6.98 6.60 -0.36
C PHE A 194 -7.43 7.88 -1.07
N GLU A 195 -7.30 7.97 -2.39
CA GLU A 195 -7.78 9.10 -3.19
C GLU A 195 -9.31 9.27 -3.06
N HIS A 196 -10.05 8.16 -3.13
CA HIS A 196 -11.49 8.12 -2.90
C HIS A 196 -11.87 8.47 -1.45
N LEU A 197 -11.08 8.06 -0.45
CA LEU A 197 -11.27 8.49 0.96
C LEU A 197 -11.12 10.00 1.11
N ARG A 198 -10.10 10.60 0.48
CA ARG A 198 -9.88 12.06 0.49
C ARG A 198 -11.00 12.80 -0.24
N GLN A 199 -11.48 12.26 -1.36
CA GLN A 199 -12.63 12.82 -2.11
C GLN A 199 -13.91 12.79 -1.27
N MET A 200 -14.21 11.67 -0.61
CA MET A 200 -15.36 11.51 0.29
C MET A 200 -15.25 12.36 1.57
N ALA A 201 -14.04 12.69 2.01
CA ALA A 201 -13.82 13.54 3.18
C ALA A 201 -14.11 15.02 2.89
N GLY A 202 -13.79 15.51 1.68
CA GLY A 202 -14.00 16.90 1.30
C GLY A 202 -13.46 17.88 2.35
N ASP A 203 -14.29 18.85 2.75
CA ASP A 203 -13.94 19.85 3.77
C ASP A 203 -13.73 19.28 5.18
N ALA A 204 -14.18 18.04 5.45
CA ALA A 204 -13.93 17.34 6.71
C ALA A 204 -12.53 16.69 6.78
N TRP A 205 -11.77 16.69 5.68
CA TRP A 205 -10.44 16.08 5.62
C TRP A 205 -9.49 16.55 6.74
N PRO A 206 -9.38 17.84 7.12
CA PRO A 206 -8.51 18.27 8.22
C PRO A 206 -8.86 17.70 9.60
N LYS A 207 -10.11 17.25 9.82
CA LYS A 207 -10.54 16.53 11.04
C LYS A 207 -10.23 15.03 10.90
N ILE A 208 -10.52 14.44 9.74
CA ILE A 208 -10.33 13.01 9.45
C ILE A 208 -8.84 12.64 9.38
N ALA A 209 -7.98 13.52 8.86
CA ALA A 209 -6.52 13.36 8.74
C ALA A 209 -5.77 13.30 10.09
N GLN A 210 -6.45 13.57 11.20
CA GLN A 210 -5.91 13.40 12.57
C GLN A 210 -5.99 11.94 13.04
N LEU A 211 -6.90 11.14 12.46
CA LEU A 211 -7.04 9.73 12.81
C LEU A 211 -5.87 8.89 12.26
N PRO A 212 -5.40 7.88 13.00
CA PRO A 212 -4.51 6.83 12.51
C PRO A 212 -5.01 6.22 11.20
N LEU A 213 -4.22 6.38 10.14
CA LEU A 213 -4.46 5.82 8.82
C LEU A 213 -3.50 4.64 8.56
N PHE A 214 -4.07 3.44 8.51
CA PHE A 214 -3.40 2.21 8.17
C PHE A 214 -3.36 2.05 6.65
N VAL A 215 -2.14 1.96 6.10
CA VAL A 215 -1.85 1.91 4.65
C VAL A 215 -1.06 0.65 4.30
N PRO A 216 -1.14 0.11 3.07
CA PRO A 216 -0.57 -1.19 2.74
C PRO A 216 0.93 -1.15 2.36
N SER A 217 1.50 0.02 2.09
CA SER A 217 2.88 0.15 1.60
C SER A 217 3.46 1.56 1.76
N PRO A 218 4.81 1.73 1.70
CA PRO A 218 5.46 3.03 1.82
C PRO A 218 4.97 4.08 0.82
N ARG A 219 4.69 3.68 -0.43
CA ARG A 219 4.15 4.57 -1.48
C ARG A 219 2.81 5.18 -1.08
N VAL A 220 1.90 4.38 -0.50
CA VAL A 220 0.59 4.91 -0.05
C VAL A 220 0.78 5.75 1.21
N ALA A 221 1.79 5.43 2.03
CA ALA A 221 2.17 6.25 3.18
C ALA A 221 2.67 7.65 2.77
N GLU A 222 3.47 7.74 1.71
CA GLU A 222 3.92 9.02 1.12
C GLU A 222 2.75 9.83 0.57
N LEU A 223 1.84 9.22 -0.21
CA LEU A 223 0.62 9.87 -0.71
C LEU A 223 -0.24 10.42 0.44
N ALA A 224 -0.39 9.65 1.53
CA ALA A 224 -1.14 10.08 2.71
C ALA A 224 -0.48 11.26 3.43
N ARG A 225 0.84 11.22 3.66
CA ARG A 225 1.59 12.31 4.29
C ARG A 225 1.57 13.58 3.42
N ALA A 226 1.74 13.44 2.10
CA ALA A 226 1.65 14.56 1.16
C ALA A 226 0.26 15.22 1.15
N ALA A 227 -0.79 14.45 1.42
CA ALA A 227 -2.16 14.96 1.61
C ALA A 227 -2.44 15.50 3.03
N GLY A 228 -1.46 15.51 3.94
CA GLY A 228 -1.60 16.06 5.29
C GLY A 228 -2.11 15.11 6.38
N ALA A 229 -2.11 13.79 6.13
CA ALA A 229 -2.41 12.82 7.18
C ALA A 229 -1.32 12.82 8.27
N GLN A 230 -1.72 12.99 9.54
CA GLN A 230 -0.80 13.19 10.65
C GLN A 230 -0.21 11.88 11.18
N THR A 231 -1.05 10.86 11.32
CA THR A 231 -0.65 9.54 11.81
C THR A 231 -0.83 8.51 10.71
N VAL A 232 0.27 8.08 10.09
CA VAL A 232 0.25 7.13 8.96
C VAL A 232 1.07 5.89 9.30
N VAL A 233 0.40 4.74 9.38
CA VAL A 233 0.95 3.44 9.79
C VAL A 233 1.04 2.53 8.57
N ASP A 234 2.27 2.18 8.17
CA ASP A 234 2.51 1.21 7.10
C ASP A 234 2.39 -0.22 7.62
N CYS A 235 1.37 -0.94 7.16
CA CYS A 235 1.10 -2.33 7.53
C CYS A 235 2.05 -3.33 6.83
N ARG A 236 2.83 -2.91 5.82
CA ARG A 236 3.68 -3.80 4.99
C ARG A 236 2.90 -4.92 4.30
N GLY A 237 1.71 -4.58 3.82
CA GLY A 237 0.81 -5.49 3.11
C GLY A 237 -0.65 -5.10 3.27
N ALA A 238 -1.49 -5.56 2.33
CA ALA A 238 -2.95 -5.37 2.37
C ALA A 238 -3.70 -6.58 2.98
N SER A 239 -3.00 -7.49 3.67
CA SER A 239 -3.60 -8.67 4.30
C SER A 239 -4.14 -8.37 5.70
N ALA A 240 -5.08 -9.19 6.18
CA ALA A 240 -5.59 -9.06 7.56
C ALA A 240 -4.48 -9.30 8.60
N ALA A 241 -3.56 -10.24 8.34
CA ALA A 241 -2.42 -10.51 9.21
C ALA A 241 -1.46 -9.31 9.32
N ALA A 242 -1.20 -8.62 8.21
CA ALA A 242 -0.42 -7.38 8.18
C ALA A 242 -1.09 -6.28 9.02
N LEU A 243 -2.39 -6.05 8.82
CA LEU A 243 -3.18 -5.09 9.59
C LEU A 243 -3.20 -5.43 11.10
N LEU A 244 -3.48 -6.69 11.46
CA LEU A 244 -3.49 -7.14 12.86
C LEU A 244 -2.13 -7.01 13.54
N THR A 245 -1.03 -7.14 12.79
CA THR A 245 0.33 -6.90 13.30
C THR A 245 0.52 -5.41 13.59
N ALA A 246 0.19 -4.53 12.64
CA ALA A 246 0.27 -3.09 12.83
C ALA A 246 -0.61 -2.57 13.99
N LEU A 247 -1.80 -3.13 14.18
CA LEU A 247 -2.72 -2.80 15.28
C LEU A 247 -2.23 -3.25 16.66
N ARG A 248 -1.30 -4.21 16.72
CA ARG A 248 -0.63 -4.64 17.96
C ARG A 248 0.61 -3.80 18.26
N GLU A 249 1.33 -3.34 17.23
CA GLU A 249 2.49 -2.46 17.39
C GLU A 249 2.09 -1.00 17.70
N PHE A 250 0.92 -0.54 17.21
CA PHE A 250 0.42 0.81 17.45
C PHE A 250 -0.63 0.84 18.58
N PRO A 251 -0.36 1.48 19.73
CA PRO A 251 -1.35 1.60 20.80
C PRO A 251 -2.49 2.54 20.39
N VAL A 252 -3.69 2.26 20.90
CA VAL A 252 -4.88 3.10 20.66
C VAL A 252 -4.61 4.52 21.18
N PRO A 253 -4.87 5.59 20.41
CA PRO A 253 -4.72 6.95 20.89
C PRO A 253 -5.68 7.21 22.07
N PHE A 254 -5.14 7.69 23.19
CA PHE A 254 -5.93 8.02 24.39
C PHE A 254 -6.92 9.17 24.09
N SER A 255 -8.17 8.81 23.80
CA SER A 255 -9.28 9.76 23.73
C SER A 255 -9.63 10.25 25.13
N ASN A 256 -9.25 11.50 25.46
CA ASN A 256 -9.76 12.22 26.63
C ASN A 256 -11.26 12.52 26.49
N ALA A 257 -12.10 11.53 26.79
CA ALA A 257 -13.53 11.67 27.01
C ALA A 257 -13.82 11.29 28.47
N LYS A 258 -14.36 12.25 29.24
CA LYS A 258 -14.49 12.22 30.70
C LYS A 258 -15.10 10.94 31.27
N ASP A 259 -14.64 10.61 32.48
CA ASP A 259 -15.15 9.54 33.34
C ASP A 259 -16.68 9.56 33.49
N GLY A 260 -17.24 8.36 33.52
CA GLY A 260 -18.67 8.10 33.70
C GLY A 260 -18.89 6.68 34.23
N TYR A 261 -18.24 6.33 35.34
CA TYR A 261 -18.50 5.08 36.06
C TYR A 261 -19.96 5.04 36.52
N VAL A 262 -20.73 4.08 36.00
CA VAL A 262 -21.96 3.61 36.64
C VAL A 262 -21.95 2.09 36.60
N SER A 263 -21.60 1.47 37.73
CA SER A 263 -21.82 0.04 37.94
C SER A 263 -23.28 -0.19 38.32
N GLU A 264 -24.04 -0.83 37.43
CA GLU A 264 -25.44 -1.17 37.69
C GLU A 264 -25.55 -2.57 38.30
N THR A 265 -25.47 -2.62 39.63
CA THR A 265 -25.86 -3.79 40.43
C THR A 265 -26.71 -3.33 41.60
N ALA A 266 -28.02 -3.57 41.52
CA ALA A 266 -28.95 -3.38 42.62
C ALA A 266 -30.06 -4.45 42.57
N LEU A 267 -29.84 -5.54 43.31
CA LEU A 267 -30.94 -6.34 43.87
C LEU A 267 -31.48 -5.59 45.10
N PRO A 268 -32.79 -5.36 45.24
CA PRO A 268 -33.38 -4.97 46.50
C PRO A 268 -33.89 -6.20 47.27
N LYS A 269 -33.62 -6.25 48.57
CA LYS A 269 -34.28 -7.16 49.51
C LYS A 269 -34.61 -6.44 50.80
N ASP A 270 -35.84 -6.65 51.25
CA ASP A 270 -36.42 -6.48 52.59
C ASP A 270 -36.13 -5.20 53.39
N ASP A 271 -37.22 -4.58 53.90
CA ASP A 271 -37.38 -4.57 55.36
C ASP A 271 -38.85 -4.46 55.83
N ALA A 272 -39.05 -5.08 56.99
CA ALA A 272 -40.19 -5.17 57.94
C ALA A 272 -40.93 -3.82 58.27
N GLN A 273 -42.09 -3.68 58.94
CA GLN A 273 -43.12 -4.50 59.66
C GLN A 273 -44.28 -3.52 60.10
N PRO A 274 -45.14 -3.75 61.13
CA PRO A 274 -46.25 -4.72 61.30
C PRO A 274 -47.61 -4.04 61.70
N ALA A 275 -48.68 -4.80 62.03
CA ALA A 275 -49.47 -4.67 63.30
C ALA A 275 -50.91 -5.28 63.33
N LEU A 276 -51.16 -6.07 64.39
CA LEU A 276 -52.36 -6.28 65.24
C LEU A 276 -53.71 -6.89 64.77
N ASP A 277 -54.26 -7.71 65.68
CA ASP A 277 -55.60 -8.31 65.74
C ASP A 277 -56.71 -7.36 66.26
N ALA A 278 -57.98 -7.67 65.95
CA ALA A 278 -59.13 -7.53 66.87
C ALA A 278 -60.37 -8.34 66.41
N GLN A 279 -61.15 -8.86 67.36
CA GLN A 279 -62.49 -9.48 67.17
C GLN A 279 -63.62 -8.46 67.43
N ILE A 280 -64.89 -8.79 67.13
CA ILE A 280 -66.09 -8.56 67.99
C ILE A 280 -67.40 -9.12 67.35
N GLU A 281 -68.06 -10.00 68.12
CA GLU A 281 -69.50 -10.28 68.39
C GLU A 281 -70.65 -10.32 67.34
N THR A 282 -71.73 -11.00 67.77
CA THR A 282 -73.04 -11.28 67.11
C THR A 282 -74.17 -10.42 67.72
N PRO A 283 -75.42 -10.38 67.17
CA PRO A 283 -76.53 -11.20 67.76
C PRO A 283 -77.74 -11.54 66.82
N PRO A 284 -78.75 -12.32 67.28
CA PRO A 284 -79.93 -12.79 66.50
C PRO A 284 -81.29 -12.15 66.89
N PRO A 285 -82.39 -12.50 66.18
CA PRO A 285 -83.63 -13.06 66.79
C PRO A 285 -84.34 -14.12 65.89
N ALA A 286 -85.40 -14.89 66.23
CA ALA A 286 -86.05 -15.36 67.47
C ALA A 286 -86.97 -16.59 67.14
N ARG A 287 -88.09 -16.85 67.87
CA ARG A 287 -89.08 -17.92 67.62
C ARG A 287 -90.52 -17.55 68.10
N GLU A 288 -91.50 -18.40 67.73
CA GLU A 288 -92.80 -18.71 68.41
C GLU A 288 -94.09 -17.93 68.01
N PRO A 289 -95.33 -18.49 68.20
CA PRO A 289 -95.76 -19.92 68.11
C PRO A 289 -97.23 -20.20 67.63
N ARG A 290 -97.59 -21.51 67.62
CA ARG A 290 -98.88 -22.16 68.06
C ARG A 290 -100.05 -22.55 67.09
N ARG A 291 -100.28 -23.89 67.08
CA ARG A 291 -101.55 -24.68 67.19
C ARG A 291 -102.60 -24.73 66.05
N GLY A 292 -102.96 -25.97 65.65
CA GLY A 292 -104.35 -26.35 65.31
C GLY A 292 -104.53 -27.51 64.32
N ASN A 293 -105.06 -28.66 64.78
CA ASN A 293 -105.57 -29.83 64.02
C ASN A 293 -104.56 -30.58 63.09
N GLY A 294 -104.72 -31.88 62.78
CA GLY A 294 -105.72 -32.86 63.21
C GLY A 294 -105.89 -33.96 62.15
N LEU A 295 -105.29 -35.15 62.37
CA LEU A 295 -105.47 -36.42 61.64
C LEU A 295 -105.03 -36.57 60.16
N ALA A 296 -104.88 -35.52 59.35
CA ALA A 296 -104.36 -35.68 57.97
C ALA A 296 -102.85 -36.04 57.89
N ILE A 297 -102.10 -35.78 58.97
CA ILE A 297 -100.63 -35.78 58.97
C ILE A 297 -100.02 -37.19 59.11
N VAL A 298 -100.72 -38.14 59.73
CA VAL A 298 -100.12 -39.46 60.09
C VAL A 298 -99.83 -40.34 58.86
N ALA A 299 -100.72 -40.35 57.86
CA ALA A 299 -100.50 -41.11 56.62
C ALA A 299 -99.34 -40.52 55.79
N LEU A 300 -99.22 -39.19 55.75
CA LEU A 300 -98.16 -38.49 55.03
C LEU A 300 -96.81 -38.67 55.74
N LEU A 301 -96.77 -38.68 57.07
CA LEU A 301 -95.57 -39.00 57.85
C LEU A 301 -95.06 -40.44 57.63
N LEU A 302 -95.93 -41.44 57.50
CA LEU A 302 -95.51 -42.82 57.22
C LEU A 302 -94.94 -42.97 55.81
N GLY A 303 -95.55 -42.34 54.81
CA GLY A 303 -95.01 -42.29 53.45
C GLY A 303 -93.67 -41.55 53.38
N ALA A 304 -93.57 -40.39 54.04
CA ALA A 304 -92.34 -39.61 54.12
C ALA A 304 -91.22 -40.34 54.88
N ALA A 305 -91.54 -41.10 55.94
CA ALA A 305 -90.57 -41.91 56.67
C ALA A 305 -90.00 -43.04 55.81
N GLY A 306 -90.83 -43.72 55.01
CA GLY A 306 -90.36 -44.74 54.06
C GLY A 306 -89.39 -44.18 53.01
N VAL A 307 -89.73 -43.02 52.42
CA VAL A 307 -88.86 -42.32 51.45
C VAL A 307 -87.59 -41.79 52.12
N ALA A 308 -87.67 -41.29 53.36
CA ALA A 308 -86.50 -40.84 54.11
C ALA A 308 -85.53 -41.98 54.45
N ILE A 309 -86.03 -43.15 54.86
CA ILE A 309 -85.19 -44.33 55.16
C ILE A 309 -84.55 -44.88 53.88
N GLY A 310 -85.31 -45.01 52.79
CA GLY A 310 -84.77 -45.43 51.49
C GLY A 310 -83.75 -44.43 50.93
N GLY A 311 -84.04 -43.13 51.04
CA GLY A 311 -83.13 -42.06 50.65
C GLY A 311 -81.86 -42.02 51.48
N TRP A 312 -81.96 -42.24 52.80
CA TRP A 312 -80.81 -42.31 53.70
C TRP A 312 -79.92 -43.53 53.39
N GLY A 313 -80.51 -44.70 53.12
CA GLY A 313 -79.76 -45.88 52.67
C GLY A 313 -78.99 -45.65 51.37
N VAL A 314 -79.63 -45.06 50.35
CA VAL A 314 -78.97 -44.72 49.07
C VAL A 314 -77.90 -43.62 49.27
N TRP A 315 -78.16 -42.63 50.12
CA TRP A 315 -77.20 -41.58 50.46
C TRP A 315 -75.97 -42.14 51.18
N GLN A 316 -76.17 -43.05 52.15
CA GLN A 316 -75.09 -43.69 52.90
C GLN A 316 -74.22 -44.60 52.01
N VAL A 317 -74.82 -45.35 51.08
CA VAL A 317 -74.07 -46.14 50.09
C VAL A 317 -73.28 -45.24 49.14
N ARG A 318 -73.87 -44.14 48.65
CA ARG A 318 -73.15 -43.14 47.83
C ARG A 318 -72.02 -42.46 48.61
N HIS A 319 -72.21 -42.16 49.89
CA HIS A 319 -71.19 -41.51 50.71
C HIS A 319 -70.01 -42.46 51.00
N LEU A 320 -70.27 -43.76 51.20
CA LEU A 320 -69.22 -44.76 51.29
C LEU A 320 -68.46 -44.90 49.96
N GLN A 321 -69.18 -45.00 48.84
CA GLN A 321 -68.57 -45.09 47.50
C GLN A 321 -67.70 -43.87 47.19
N ASN A 322 -68.16 -42.65 47.51
CA ASN A 322 -67.37 -41.44 47.32
C ASN A 322 -66.07 -41.46 48.15
N ASN A 323 -66.12 -41.90 49.41
CA ASN A 323 -64.93 -42.01 50.26
C ASN A 323 -63.95 -43.08 49.73
N THR A 324 -64.44 -44.23 49.26
CA THR A 324 -63.61 -45.28 48.64
C THR A 324 -62.99 -44.80 47.33
N GLN A 325 -63.74 -44.05 46.50
CA GLN A 325 -63.25 -43.46 45.25
C GLN A 325 -62.14 -42.43 45.50
N GLN A 326 -62.27 -41.61 46.56
CA GLN A 326 -61.23 -40.68 47.00
C GLN A 326 -59.97 -41.43 47.45
N GLN A 327 -60.09 -42.46 48.29
CA GLN A 327 -58.95 -43.27 48.71
C GLN A 327 -58.24 -43.95 47.53
N SER A 328 -58.98 -44.52 46.56
CA SER A 328 -58.34 -45.12 45.38
C SER A 328 -57.60 -44.09 44.53
N SER A 329 -58.15 -42.88 44.37
CA SER A 329 -57.47 -41.81 43.63
C SER A 329 -56.19 -41.32 44.32
N GLN A 330 -56.16 -41.31 45.65
CA GLN A 330 -54.98 -40.92 46.42
C GLN A 330 -53.88 -41.99 46.36
N VAL A 331 -54.25 -43.28 46.38
CA VAL A 331 -53.29 -44.39 46.18
C VAL A 331 -52.73 -44.40 44.75
N GLN A 332 -53.54 -44.09 43.75
CA GLN A 332 -53.08 -43.93 42.36
C GLN A 332 -52.09 -42.76 42.23
N ALA A 333 -52.41 -41.58 42.77
CA ALA A 333 -51.51 -40.43 42.73
C ALA A 333 -50.15 -40.69 43.39
N LEU A 334 -50.11 -41.41 44.52
CA LEU A 334 -48.85 -41.82 45.17
C LEU A 334 -48.05 -42.82 44.32
N ASN A 335 -48.73 -43.75 43.63
CA ASN A 335 -48.08 -44.71 42.75
C ASN A 335 -47.49 -44.04 41.50
N ASP A 336 -48.21 -43.08 40.91
CA ASP A 336 -47.74 -42.28 39.77
C ASP A 336 -46.54 -41.41 40.17
N GLN A 337 -46.58 -40.82 41.38
CA GLN A 337 -45.45 -40.07 41.94
C GLN A 337 -44.21 -40.97 42.12
N ALA A 338 -44.38 -42.19 42.65
CA ALA A 338 -43.30 -43.16 42.79
C ALA A 338 -42.71 -43.60 41.42
N GLN A 339 -43.55 -43.78 40.40
CA GLN A 339 -43.09 -44.05 39.04
C GLN A 339 -42.29 -42.88 38.45
N SER A 340 -42.74 -41.64 38.64
CA SER A 340 -42.03 -40.45 38.16
C SER A 340 -40.64 -40.28 38.80
N LEU A 341 -40.50 -40.61 40.09
CA LEU A 341 -39.23 -40.60 40.81
C LEU A 341 -38.26 -41.62 40.23
N LYS A 342 -38.73 -42.85 39.97
CA LYS A 342 -37.93 -43.93 39.37
C LYS A 342 -37.44 -43.58 37.96
N LEU A 343 -38.28 -42.95 37.14
CA LEU A 343 -37.88 -42.45 35.81
C LEU A 343 -36.84 -41.32 35.90
N ASN A 344 -36.93 -40.45 36.90
CA ASN A 344 -35.93 -39.42 37.14
C ASN A 344 -34.60 -39.99 37.64
N GLU A 345 -34.60 -40.99 38.52
CA GLU A 345 -33.37 -41.72 38.91
C GLU A 345 -32.69 -42.38 37.71
N GLN A 346 -33.46 -43.04 36.83
CA GLN A 346 -32.90 -43.64 35.61
C GLN A 346 -32.25 -42.59 34.72
N ARG A 347 -32.93 -41.45 34.46
CA ARG A 347 -32.38 -40.33 33.68
C ARG A 347 -31.15 -39.69 34.33
N LEU A 348 -31.09 -39.61 35.65
CA LEU A 348 -29.91 -39.11 36.38
C LEU A 348 -28.73 -40.09 36.25
N THR A 349 -29.01 -41.39 36.35
CA THR A 349 -28.00 -42.45 36.22
C THR A 349 -27.43 -42.50 34.79
N GLU A 350 -28.27 -42.38 33.77
CA GLU A 350 -27.82 -42.28 32.36
C GLU A 350 -26.97 -41.03 32.10
N ARG A 351 -27.35 -39.87 32.67
CA ARG A 351 -26.55 -38.64 32.56
C ARG A 351 -25.21 -38.74 33.28
N LEU A 352 -25.17 -39.38 34.45
CA LEU A 352 -23.92 -39.65 35.18
C LEU A 352 -23.01 -40.62 34.41
N ALA A 353 -23.57 -41.62 33.72
CA ALA A 353 -22.83 -42.54 32.87
C ALA A 353 -22.29 -41.90 31.56
N GLN A 354 -22.81 -40.73 31.16
CA GLN A 354 -22.32 -39.97 30.00
C GLN A 354 -21.22 -38.95 30.35
N LEU A 355 -20.89 -38.76 31.63
CA LEU A 355 -19.77 -37.90 32.01
C LEU A 355 -18.43 -38.65 31.79
N PRO A 356 -17.41 -37.99 31.21
CA PRO A 356 -16.11 -38.61 31.00
C PRO A 356 -15.45 -38.97 32.34
N GLY A 357 -14.76 -40.11 32.36
CA GLY A 357 -14.09 -40.61 33.56
C GLY A 357 -13.01 -39.67 34.09
N ALA A 358 -12.71 -39.76 35.39
CA ALA A 358 -11.68 -38.95 36.03
C ALA A 358 -10.30 -39.07 35.35
N ASP A 359 -9.98 -40.24 34.81
CA ASP A 359 -8.73 -40.51 34.11
C ASP A 359 -8.63 -39.77 32.76
N GLU A 360 -9.72 -39.70 31.97
CA GLU A 360 -9.73 -38.92 30.71
C GLU A 360 -9.56 -37.41 30.97
N LEU A 361 -10.14 -36.90 32.06
CA LEU A 361 -9.99 -35.51 32.47
C LEU A 361 -8.55 -35.19 32.88
N ALA A 362 -7.90 -36.09 33.63
CA ALA A 362 -6.49 -35.98 33.99
C ALA A 362 -5.55 -36.04 32.77
N GLU A 363 -5.85 -36.91 31.79
CA GLU A 363 -5.09 -37.00 30.55
C GLU A 363 -5.22 -35.73 29.69
N ARG A 364 -6.44 -35.19 29.54
CA ARG A 364 -6.66 -33.89 28.87
C ARG A 364 -5.92 -32.74 29.55
N GLN A 365 -5.91 -32.68 30.88
CA GLN A 365 -5.15 -31.66 31.62
C GLN A 365 -3.63 -31.78 31.41
N ARG A 366 -3.08 -32.99 31.36
CA ARG A 366 -1.66 -33.21 31.02
C ARG A 366 -1.35 -32.74 29.60
N LEU A 367 -2.20 -33.07 28.63
CA LEU A 367 -2.03 -32.67 27.23
C LEU A 367 -2.04 -31.15 27.05
N VAL A 368 -2.95 -30.44 27.73
CA VAL A 368 -3.00 -28.97 27.75
C VAL A 368 -1.74 -28.38 28.40
N THR A 369 -1.28 -28.94 29.52
CA THR A 369 -0.06 -28.47 30.21
C THR A 369 1.19 -28.64 29.33
N GLN A 370 1.28 -29.77 28.60
CA GLN A 370 2.36 -30.03 27.66
C GLN A 370 2.34 -29.03 26.49
N LEU A 371 1.17 -28.82 25.86
CA LEU A 371 1.02 -27.85 24.77
C LEU A 371 1.39 -26.42 25.20
N GLN A 372 1.06 -26.01 26.44
CA GLN A 372 1.48 -24.72 26.99
C GLN A 372 3.00 -24.62 27.14
N GLY A 373 3.67 -25.67 27.66
CA GLY A 373 5.13 -25.72 27.77
C GLY A 373 5.85 -25.75 26.41
N ASP A 374 5.23 -26.32 25.38
CA ASP A 374 5.74 -26.32 24.01
C ASP A 374 5.57 -24.94 23.35
N GLN A 375 4.42 -24.27 23.54
CA GLN A 375 4.22 -22.88 23.07
C GLN A 375 5.22 -21.90 23.70
N GLN A 376 5.49 -22.01 25.00
CA GLN A 376 6.46 -21.13 25.68
C GLN A 376 7.88 -21.30 25.10
N ARG A 377 8.31 -22.53 24.85
CA ARG A 377 9.61 -22.82 24.23
C ARG A 377 9.68 -22.37 22.76
N LEU A 378 8.58 -22.45 22.03
CA LEU A 378 8.48 -21.93 20.67
C LEU A 378 8.64 -20.40 20.66
N ASN A 379 7.92 -19.70 21.53
CA ASN A 379 7.98 -18.23 21.63
C ASN A 379 9.40 -17.74 21.98
N GLN A 380 10.07 -18.36 22.95
CA GLN A 380 11.45 -18.02 23.29
C GLN A 380 12.42 -18.21 22.11
N ARG A 381 12.27 -19.30 21.33
CA ARG A 381 13.05 -19.48 20.10
C ARG A 381 12.73 -18.42 19.06
N LEU A 382 11.45 -18.11 18.82
CA LEU A 382 11.01 -17.08 17.89
C LEU A 382 11.59 -15.71 18.25
N GLU A 383 11.55 -15.30 19.52
CA GLU A 383 12.15 -14.04 19.97
C GLU A 383 13.67 -13.97 19.70
N THR A 384 14.42 -15.05 19.99
CA THR A 384 15.87 -15.07 19.70
C THR A 384 16.20 -15.00 18.21
N VAL A 385 15.47 -15.73 17.37
CA VAL A 385 15.70 -15.78 15.91
C VAL A 385 15.26 -14.48 15.23
N LEU A 386 14.09 -13.94 15.59
CA LEU A 386 13.58 -12.67 15.05
C LEU A 386 14.42 -11.47 15.54
N GLY A 387 14.91 -11.51 16.78
CA GLY A 387 15.79 -10.48 17.35
C GLY A 387 17.15 -10.38 16.67
N ALA A 388 17.75 -11.53 16.29
CA ALA A 388 18.95 -11.58 15.46
C ALA A 388 18.64 -11.07 14.04
N SER A 389 17.65 -11.67 13.37
CA SER A 389 17.21 -11.33 12.01
C SER A 389 16.93 -9.84 11.81
N ARG A 390 16.32 -9.16 12.79
CA ARG A 390 16.03 -7.71 12.72
C ARG A 390 17.30 -6.85 12.71
N LYS A 391 18.37 -7.25 13.42
CA LYS A 391 19.66 -6.55 13.41
C LYS A 391 20.41 -6.81 12.12
N ASP A 392 20.40 -8.05 11.65
CA ASP A 392 21.10 -8.45 10.43
C ASP A 392 20.43 -7.85 9.18
N TRP A 393 19.09 -7.72 9.18
CA TRP A 393 18.36 -6.94 8.16
C TRP A 393 18.76 -5.46 8.15
N ARG A 394 18.87 -4.80 9.32
CA ARG A 394 19.36 -3.41 9.37
C ARG A 394 20.78 -3.30 8.81
N LEU A 395 21.67 -4.23 9.12
CA LEU A 395 23.03 -4.20 8.57
C LEU A 395 23.08 -4.46 7.05
N ALA A 396 22.19 -5.30 6.51
CA ALA A 396 22.01 -5.45 5.07
C ALA A 396 21.46 -4.17 4.41
N GLU A 397 20.60 -3.42 5.09
CA GLU A 397 20.14 -2.10 4.64
C GLU A 397 21.29 -1.08 4.56
N ALA A 398 22.23 -1.08 5.52
CA ALA A 398 23.43 -0.23 5.43
C ALA A 398 24.29 -0.56 4.20
N GLU A 399 24.43 -1.84 3.84
CA GLU A 399 25.10 -2.23 2.60
C GLU A 399 24.31 -1.79 1.36
N HIS A 400 22.98 -1.92 1.37
CA HIS A 400 22.10 -1.46 0.29
C HIS A 400 22.24 0.05 0.05
N LEU A 401 22.23 0.86 1.11
CA LEU A 401 22.43 2.31 1.04
C LEU A 401 23.79 2.68 0.43
N LEU A 402 24.87 1.96 0.76
CA LEU A 402 26.20 2.19 0.18
C LEU A 402 26.27 1.77 -1.30
N ARG A 403 25.65 0.65 -1.68
CA ARG A 403 25.49 0.23 -3.09
C ARG A 403 24.71 1.30 -3.88
N LEU A 404 23.62 1.82 -3.32
CA LEU A 404 22.80 2.87 -3.93
C LEU A 404 23.55 4.21 -4.02
N ALA A 405 24.35 4.57 -3.02
CA ALA A 405 25.20 5.75 -3.03
C ALA A 405 26.24 5.68 -4.17
N SER A 406 26.91 4.54 -4.31
CA SER A 406 27.87 4.29 -5.40
C SER A 406 27.19 4.39 -6.78
N LEU A 407 26.00 3.79 -6.94
CA LEU A 407 25.22 3.89 -8.17
C LEU A 407 24.79 5.34 -8.49
N ARG A 408 24.30 6.09 -7.51
CA ARG A 408 23.91 7.51 -7.69
C ARG A 408 25.10 8.38 -8.07
N LEU A 409 26.25 8.15 -7.44
CA LEU A 409 27.48 8.91 -7.70
C LEU A 409 28.06 8.59 -9.09
N SER A 410 28.09 7.32 -9.49
CA SER A 410 28.59 6.90 -10.81
C SER A 410 27.66 7.27 -11.97
N ALA A 411 26.35 7.15 -11.79
CA ALA A 411 25.37 7.39 -12.86
C ALA A 411 24.97 8.86 -13.02
N LEU A 412 24.86 9.62 -11.92
CA LEU A 412 24.32 10.99 -11.93
C LEU A 412 25.33 12.05 -11.42
N GLN A 413 26.46 11.64 -10.85
CA GLN A 413 27.41 12.52 -10.16
C GLN A 413 26.78 13.33 -9.01
N ASP A 414 25.68 12.82 -8.43
CA ASP A 414 24.96 13.47 -7.34
C ASP A 414 25.61 13.17 -5.98
N ILE A 415 26.54 14.05 -5.61
CA ILE A 415 27.22 14.01 -4.31
C ILE A 415 26.23 14.21 -3.15
N SER A 416 25.18 15.02 -3.33
CA SER A 416 24.25 15.36 -2.25
C SER A 416 23.44 14.13 -1.80
N SER A 417 22.88 13.39 -2.76
CA SER A 417 22.19 12.11 -2.50
C SER A 417 23.17 11.04 -2.01
N ALA A 418 24.35 10.93 -2.62
CA ALA A 418 25.36 9.96 -2.18
C ALA A 418 25.78 10.22 -0.72
N GLN A 419 25.99 11.48 -0.33
CA GLN A 419 26.31 11.86 1.04
C GLN A 419 25.19 11.52 2.02
N ALA A 420 23.93 11.78 1.67
CA ALA A 420 22.78 11.43 2.52
C ALA A 420 22.67 9.91 2.74
N LEU A 421 22.87 9.12 1.68
CA LEU A 421 22.84 7.65 1.74
C LEU A 421 24.00 7.09 2.58
N VAL A 422 25.22 7.62 2.42
CA VAL A 422 26.38 7.21 3.25
C VAL A 422 26.21 7.64 4.73
N GLN A 423 25.54 8.78 5.00
CA GLN A 423 25.18 9.17 6.37
C GLN A 423 24.15 8.22 6.99
N GLY A 424 23.14 7.78 6.22
CA GLY A 424 22.21 6.74 6.67
C GLY A 424 22.91 5.42 7.01
N ALA A 425 23.92 5.04 6.22
CA ALA A 425 24.74 3.86 6.52
C ALA A 425 25.58 4.01 7.81
N ASP A 426 26.20 5.17 8.08
CA ASP A 426 26.91 5.40 9.37
C ASP A 426 25.94 5.34 10.56
N GLU A 427 24.74 5.92 10.42
CA GLU A 427 23.73 5.91 11.48
C GLU A 427 23.34 4.48 11.87
N ILE A 428 23.07 3.62 10.89
CA ILE A 428 22.76 2.21 11.12
C ILE A 428 23.93 1.48 11.80
N LEU A 429 25.17 1.70 11.33
CA LEU A 429 26.36 1.09 11.95
C LEU A 429 26.60 1.62 13.38
N ARG A 430 26.22 2.88 13.66
CA ARG A 430 26.31 3.52 14.97
C ARG A 430 25.30 2.92 15.96
N GLU A 431 24.05 2.74 15.54
CA GLU A 431 22.99 2.16 16.39
C GLU A 431 23.34 0.77 16.94
N GLN A 432 24.08 -0.06 16.17
CA GLN A 432 24.43 -1.41 16.60
C GLN A 432 25.46 -1.47 17.75
N ASN A 433 26.25 -0.41 17.96
CA ASN A 433 27.25 -0.29 19.03
C ASN A 433 28.22 -1.51 19.17
N ASP A 434 28.58 -2.14 18.03
CA ASP A 434 29.43 -3.33 17.97
C ASP A 434 30.91 -2.95 17.76
N PRO A 435 31.85 -3.39 18.63
CA PRO A 435 33.29 -3.21 18.41
C PRO A 435 33.81 -3.69 17.05
N GLY A 436 33.20 -4.72 16.46
CA GLY A 436 33.56 -5.22 15.13
C GLY A 436 33.31 -4.22 14.00
N SER A 437 32.40 -3.26 14.19
CA SER A 437 32.04 -2.26 13.18
C SER A 437 33.11 -1.17 12.96
N PHE A 438 34.11 -1.05 13.85
CA PHE A 438 35.05 0.08 13.87
C PHE A 438 35.75 0.31 12.53
N ALA A 439 36.30 -0.75 11.91
CA ALA A 439 37.01 -0.64 10.63
C ALA A 439 36.08 -0.21 9.47
N ALA A 440 34.83 -0.65 9.49
CA ALA A 440 33.82 -0.22 8.52
C ALA A 440 33.47 1.26 8.72
N ARG A 441 33.22 1.68 9.97
CA ARG A 441 32.89 3.08 10.31
C ARG A 441 34.05 4.05 10.03
N GLU A 442 35.30 3.63 10.19
CA GLU A 442 36.47 4.42 9.79
C GLU A 442 36.44 4.72 8.27
N GLN A 443 36.13 3.72 7.44
CA GLN A 443 36.05 3.90 5.99
C GLN A 443 34.81 4.68 5.56
N VAL A 444 33.69 4.56 6.27
CA VAL A 444 32.51 5.41 6.06
C VAL A 444 32.83 6.87 6.40
N ALA A 445 33.52 7.13 7.51
CA ALA A 445 33.94 8.48 7.90
C ALA A 445 34.91 9.12 6.88
N LYS A 446 35.90 8.37 6.38
CA LYS A 446 36.81 8.84 5.30
C LYS A 446 36.03 9.25 4.05
N THR A 447 35.09 8.43 3.62
CA THR A 447 34.24 8.71 2.44
C THR A 447 33.30 9.89 2.67
N LEU A 448 32.74 10.07 3.88
CA LEU A 448 31.96 11.27 4.20
C LEU A 448 32.79 12.55 4.17
N VAL A 449 34.06 12.51 4.60
CA VAL A 449 34.97 13.65 4.46
C VAL A 449 35.29 13.93 2.99
N ALA A 450 35.58 12.88 2.20
CA ALA A 450 35.85 13.02 0.76
C ALA A 450 34.65 13.65 0.01
N LEU A 451 33.43 13.13 0.22
CA LEU A 451 32.21 13.66 -0.37
C LEU A 451 31.96 15.13 0.02
N ARG A 452 32.13 15.49 1.31
CA ARG A 452 31.99 16.88 1.78
C ARG A 452 33.04 17.83 1.23
N SER A 453 34.25 17.33 0.92
CA SER A 453 35.34 18.13 0.36
C SER A 453 35.26 18.35 -1.16
N THR A 454 34.30 17.70 -1.84
CA THR A 454 34.17 17.81 -3.30
C THR A 454 33.29 19.00 -3.68
N GLU A 455 33.89 20.01 -4.32
CA GLU A 455 33.16 21.16 -4.86
C GLU A 455 32.18 20.72 -5.96
N GLN A 456 30.96 21.27 -5.91
CA GLN A 456 29.89 21.02 -6.88
C GLN A 456 29.70 22.26 -7.77
N PRO A 457 29.77 22.13 -9.10
CA PRO A 457 29.46 23.22 -10.00
C PRO A 457 27.95 23.49 -10.02
N ASP A 458 27.55 24.76 -10.13
CA ASP A 458 26.15 25.17 -10.23
C ASP A 458 25.59 24.86 -11.64
N ARG A 459 25.31 23.58 -11.90
CA ARG A 459 24.74 23.09 -13.17
C ARG A 459 23.38 23.72 -13.47
N THR A 460 22.59 24.03 -12.44
CA THR A 460 21.28 24.67 -12.59
C THR A 460 21.45 26.13 -13.00
N GLY A 461 22.35 26.88 -12.36
CA GLY A 461 22.72 28.23 -12.75
C GLY A 461 23.28 28.29 -14.18
N LEU A 462 24.16 27.36 -14.54
CA LEU A 462 24.67 27.20 -15.92
C LEU A 462 23.53 26.97 -16.92
N PHE A 463 22.63 26.02 -16.64
CA PHE A 463 21.45 25.74 -17.49
C PHE A 463 20.57 26.99 -17.69
N LEU A 464 20.35 27.77 -16.64
CA LEU A 464 19.56 29.00 -16.69
C LEU A 464 20.28 30.12 -17.46
N ARG A 465 21.59 30.31 -17.28
CA ARG A 465 22.39 31.28 -18.04
C ARG A 465 22.39 30.95 -19.54
N LEU A 466 22.56 29.68 -19.90
CA LEU A 466 22.50 29.20 -21.28
C LEU A 466 21.10 29.37 -21.90
N GLY A 467 20.05 29.19 -21.10
CA GLY A 467 18.66 29.46 -21.51
C GLY A 467 18.43 30.94 -21.83
N ALA A 468 18.90 31.84 -20.94
CA ALA A 468 18.83 33.28 -21.18
C ALA A 468 19.61 33.70 -22.43
N LEU A 469 20.78 33.09 -22.70
CA LEU A 469 21.52 33.30 -23.95
C LEU A 469 20.74 32.81 -25.17
N ARG A 470 20.11 31.63 -25.09
CA ARG A 470 19.28 31.09 -26.18
C ARG A 470 18.10 31.99 -26.50
N ASP A 471 17.45 32.55 -25.48
CA ASP A 471 16.32 33.45 -25.67
C ASP A 471 16.78 34.79 -26.33
N GLN A 472 17.99 35.28 -26.01
CA GLN A 472 18.63 36.43 -26.68
C GLN A 472 18.98 36.19 -28.16
N VAL A 473 19.09 34.93 -28.64
CA VAL A 473 19.32 34.63 -30.06
C VAL A 473 18.23 35.20 -30.96
N ILE A 474 17.00 35.31 -30.45
CA ILE A 474 15.83 35.82 -31.18
C ILE A 474 16.01 37.31 -31.52
N ASP A 475 16.75 38.06 -30.70
CA ASP A 475 16.98 39.49 -30.87
C ASP A 475 18.23 39.83 -31.70
N LEU A 476 19.06 38.83 -32.05
CA LEU A 476 20.27 39.03 -32.85
C LEU A 476 19.91 39.44 -34.29
N THR A 477 19.97 40.74 -34.57
CA THR A 477 19.75 41.28 -35.92
C THR A 477 21.02 41.21 -36.77
N GLU A 478 20.86 40.85 -38.04
CA GLU A 478 21.86 41.17 -39.06
C GLU A 478 21.87 42.69 -39.24
N LEU A 479 22.91 43.37 -38.73
CA LEU A 479 23.29 44.64 -39.33
C LEU A 479 23.83 44.31 -40.73
N ALA A 480 22.97 44.47 -41.74
CA ALA A 480 23.40 44.56 -43.13
C ALA A 480 24.58 45.53 -43.20
N PRO A 481 25.64 45.22 -43.97
CA PRO A 481 26.78 46.12 -44.09
C PRO A 481 26.30 47.43 -44.69
N GLU A 482 26.17 48.46 -43.85
CA GLU A 482 25.87 49.81 -44.28
C GLU A 482 27.04 50.25 -45.17
N TYR A 483 26.81 50.28 -46.48
CA TYR A 483 27.80 50.75 -47.43
C TYR A 483 27.96 52.25 -47.22
N LYS A 484 28.81 52.62 -46.27
CA LYS A 484 29.32 53.98 -46.09
C LYS A 484 30.22 54.29 -47.26
N ASP A 485 29.56 54.65 -48.36
CA ASP A 485 30.17 55.36 -49.46
C ASP A 485 30.79 56.63 -48.86
N ARG A 486 32.10 56.59 -48.59
CA ARG A 486 32.85 57.81 -48.35
C ARG A 486 32.91 58.51 -49.70
N GLY A 487 31.90 59.35 -49.92
CA GLY A 487 31.80 60.30 -51.02
C GLY A 487 32.87 61.39 -50.97
N GLU A 488 34.12 61.05 -50.66
CA GLU A 488 35.28 61.69 -51.28
C GLU A 488 35.30 61.28 -52.74
N SER A 489 34.31 61.80 -53.47
CA SER A 489 34.32 61.77 -54.92
C SER A 489 35.61 62.42 -55.40
N LEU A 490 36.29 61.77 -56.35
CA LEU A 490 37.44 62.31 -57.08
C LEU A 490 37.06 63.49 -58.01
N LEU A 491 36.10 64.32 -57.60
CA LEU A 491 35.65 65.56 -58.23
C LEU A 491 36.40 66.81 -57.72
N GLY A 492 37.44 66.64 -56.89
CA GLY A 492 38.30 67.72 -56.40
C GLY A 492 39.60 67.95 -57.20
N LEU A 493 39.89 67.15 -58.23
CA LEU A 493 41.20 67.12 -58.91
C LEU A 493 41.17 67.46 -60.41
N THR A 494 40.08 68.02 -60.93
CA THR A 494 40.03 68.61 -62.28
C THR A 494 39.70 70.10 -62.22
N ALA A 495 40.63 70.88 -61.66
CA ALA A 495 40.72 72.32 -61.88
C ALA A 495 41.88 72.59 -62.86
N ASP A 496 41.62 73.48 -63.82
CA ASP A 496 42.50 73.97 -64.89
C ASP A 496 43.02 72.97 -65.95
N GLY A 497 42.87 73.35 -67.23
CA GLY A 497 43.57 72.76 -68.37
C GLY A 497 42.70 72.44 -69.59
N ASP A 498 42.65 73.35 -70.57
CA ASP A 498 42.07 73.08 -71.89
C ASP A 498 42.72 71.86 -72.58
N GLY A 499 41.90 70.90 -73.03
CA GLY A 499 42.35 69.86 -73.98
C GLY A 499 41.81 68.44 -73.79
N ALA A 500 41.22 68.08 -72.64
CA ALA A 500 40.98 66.67 -72.28
C ALA A 500 39.55 66.11 -72.56
N SER A 501 38.70 66.81 -73.32
CA SER A 501 37.26 66.50 -73.43
C SER A 501 36.91 65.08 -73.93
N ARG A 502 37.76 64.44 -74.76
CA ARG A 502 37.48 63.08 -75.30
C ARG A 502 38.10 61.94 -74.49
N TRP A 503 39.30 62.14 -73.93
CA TRP A 503 39.95 61.13 -73.08
C TRP A 503 39.28 61.04 -71.70
N ALA A 504 38.86 62.17 -71.10
CA ALA A 504 38.12 62.15 -69.84
C ALA A 504 36.76 61.43 -69.97
N GLN A 505 36.02 61.64 -71.07
CA GLN A 505 34.76 60.93 -71.35
C GLN A 505 34.96 59.43 -71.65
N TRP A 506 36.10 59.05 -72.24
CA TRP A 506 36.45 57.65 -72.42
C TRP A 506 36.79 57.00 -71.07
N TRP A 507 37.55 57.68 -70.21
CA TRP A 507 37.89 57.21 -68.87
C TRP A 507 36.67 57.14 -67.93
N ASP A 508 35.72 58.07 -68.02
CA ASP A 508 34.42 58.00 -67.33
C ASP A 508 33.54 56.82 -67.82
N LYS A 509 33.70 56.36 -69.07
CA LYS A 509 33.02 55.14 -69.55
C LYS A 509 33.74 53.86 -69.13
N VAL A 510 35.07 53.87 -69.07
CA VAL A 510 35.87 52.68 -68.71
C VAL A 510 35.93 52.47 -67.20
N SER A 511 35.99 53.52 -66.39
CA SER A 511 35.99 53.43 -64.91
C SER A 511 34.71 52.79 -64.36
N ARG A 512 33.57 52.94 -65.04
CA ARG A 512 32.32 52.24 -64.72
C ARG A 512 32.42 50.71 -64.90
N TYR A 513 33.30 50.24 -65.78
CA TYR A 513 33.53 48.82 -66.05
C TYR A 513 34.71 48.22 -65.26
N ILE A 514 35.60 49.06 -64.72
CA ILE A 514 36.78 48.62 -63.96
C ILE A 514 36.69 49.18 -62.53
N ARG A 515 36.00 48.45 -61.66
CA ARG A 515 36.06 48.66 -60.21
C ARG A 515 37.30 47.95 -59.65
N ILE A 516 38.27 48.71 -59.16
CA ILE A 516 39.43 48.19 -58.42
C ILE A 516 39.09 48.28 -56.93
N ASP A 517 38.79 47.14 -56.31
CA ASP A 517 38.57 47.05 -54.87
C ASP A 517 39.90 46.78 -54.16
N PHE A 518 40.26 47.64 -53.21
CA PHE A 518 41.51 47.55 -52.46
C PHE A 518 41.36 46.77 -51.13
N ASN A 519 40.17 46.24 -50.81
CA ASN A 519 39.91 45.46 -49.59
C ASN A 519 39.89 43.93 -49.84
N ALA A 520 40.75 43.42 -50.73
CA ALA A 520 40.82 41.99 -51.07
C ALA A 520 41.12 41.04 -49.88
N ASP A 521 41.60 41.56 -48.75
CA ASP A 521 41.94 40.80 -47.53
C ASP A 521 40.76 40.69 -46.54
N LYS A 522 39.63 41.39 -46.81
CA LYS A 522 38.37 41.14 -46.10
C LYS A 522 37.60 40.09 -46.88
N ASN A 523 37.56 38.88 -46.32
CA ASN A 523 36.83 37.74 -46.87
C ASN A 523 35.30 37.94 -46.69
N VAL A 524 34.75 38.91 -47.41
CA VAL A 524 33.31 39.22 -47.45
C VAL A 524 32.63 38.08 -48.20
N LYS A 525 32.27 37.02 -47.47
CA LYS A 525 31.34 36.02 -47.98
C LYS A 525 30.06 36.75 -48.36
N PRO A 526 29.64 36.75 -49.64
CA PRO A 526 28.30 37.20 -49.97
C PRO A 526 27.33 36.29 -49.22
N LEU A 527 26.42 36.88 -48.44
CA LEU A 527 25.28 36.14 -47.88
C LEU A 527 24.46 35.64 -49.07
N LEU A 528 24.66 34.36 -49.42
CA LEU A 528 23.90 33.69 -50.47
C LEU A 528 22.42 33.80 -50.10
N ALA A 529 21.60 34.20 -51.08
CA ALA A 529 20.18 34.54 -50.91
C ALA A 529 19.24 33.35 -50.59
N GLY A 530 19.70 32.39 -49.78
CA GLY A 530 19.02 31.15 -49.42
C GLY A 530 19.29 30.64 -48.00
N GLN A 531 20.28 31.16 -47.26
CA GLN A 531 20.35 30.97 -45.80
C GLN A 531 19.72 32.19 -45.12
N SER A 532 18.47 32.05 -44.70
CA SER A 532 17.80 33.09 -43.93
C SER A 532 18.35 33.15 -42.50
N LEU A 533 18.40 34.34 -41.91
CA LEU A 533 18.77 34.60 -40.50
C LEU A 533 18.13 33.61 -39.50
N SER A 534 16.92 33.13 -39.80
CA SER A 534 16.23 32.09 -39.02
C SER A 534 17.01 30.77 -38.92
N GLN A 535 17.74 30.35 -39.95
CA GLN A 535 18.56 29.12 -39.95
C GLN A 535 19.81 29.29 -39.09
N VAL A 536 20.47 30.45 -39.17
CA VAL A 536 21.63 30.78 -38.32
C VAL A 536 21.21 30.85 -36.86
N ARG A 537 20.09 31.51 -36.56
CA ARG A 537 19.48 31.53 -35.23
C ARG A 537 19.10 30.13 -34.75
N LEU A 538 18.48 29.30 -35.59
CA LEU A 538 18.14 27.92 -35.24
C LEU A 538 19.38 27.09 -34.90
N ALA A 539 20.45 27.18 -35.68
CA ALA A 539 21.71 26.49 -35.41
C ALA A 539 22.35 26.95 -34.09
N LEU A 540 22.35 28.26 -33.82
CA LEU A 540 22.85 28.83 -32.58
C LEU A 540 22.00 28.40 -31.36
N SER A 541 20.67 28.41 -31.49
CA SER A 541 19.78 27.93 -30.44
C SER A 541 19.97 26.44 -30.16
N LEU A 542 20.10 25.61 -31.20
CA LEU A 542 20.34 24.16 -31.06
C LEU A 542 21.67 23.88 -30.34
N ALA A 543 22.74 24.59 -30.70
CA ALA A 543 24.03 24.47 -30.01
C ALA A 543 23.93 24.89 -28.53
N LEU A 544 23.17 25.93 -28.21
CA LEU A 544 22.93 26.34 -26.82
C LEU A 544 22.05 25.33 -26.06
N GLU A 545 21.07 24.70 -26.70
CA GLU A 545 20.26 23.62 -26.09
C GLU A 545 21.08 22.35 -25.84
N GLN A 546 21.97 22.00 -26.76
CA GLN A 546 22.92 20.90 -26.57
C GLN A 546 23.90 21.21 -25.42
N ALA A 547 24.35 22.47 -25.29
CA ALA A 547 25.13 22.92 -24.14
C ALA A 547 24.30 22.89 -22.83
N GLN A 548 23.03 23.29 -22.84
CA GLN A 548 22.12 23.18 -21.68
C GLN A 548 21.97 21.73 -21.21
N TRP A 549 21.72 20.80 -22.15
CA TRP A 549 21.60 19.38 -21.83
C TRP A 549 22.92 18.82 -21.29
N ALA A 550 24.06 19.16 -21.90
CA ALA A 550 25.37 18.71 -21.45
C ALA A 550 25.75 19.29 -20.07
N ALA A 551 25.39 20.54 -19.79
CA ALA A 551 25.56 21.20 -18.50
C ALA A 551 24.81 20.46 -17.38
N LEU A 552 23.54 20.13 -17.62
CA LEU A 552 22.71 19.40 -16.65
C LEU A 552 23.23 17.98 -16.40
N ASN A 553 23.66 17.27 -17.46
CA ASN A 553 24.09 15.87 -17.40
C ASN A 553 25.59 15.68 -17.07
N GLY A 554 26.32 16.74 -16.73
CA GLY A 554 27.73 16.61 -16.33
C GLY A 554 28.71 16.29 -17.47
N GLN A 555 28.31 16.46 -18.74
CA GLN A 555 29.08 16.00 -19.91
C GLN A 555 30.00 17.08 -20.48
N ALA A 556 31.16 17.29 -19.84
CA ALA A 556 32.13 18.30 -20.27
C ALA A 556 32.54 18.25 -21.76
N PRO A 557 32.78 17.08 -22.42
CA PRO A 557 33.14 17.06 -23.84
C PRO A 557 32.05 17.62 -24.76
N VAL A 558 30.79 17.22 -24.52
CA VAL A 558 29.64 17.70 -25.31
C VAL A 558 29.38 19.18 -25.04
N TYR A 559 29.57 19.63 -23.80
CA TYR A 559 29.45 21.04 -23.40
C TYR A 559 30.46 21.94 -24.11
N THR A 560 31.76 21.58 -24.09
CA THR A 560 32.81 22.38 -24.73
C THR A 560 32.73 22.36 -26.26
N GLN A 561 32.27 21.25 -26.84
CA GLN A 561 31.96 21.16 -28.26
C GLN A 561 30.79 22.08 -28.64
N ALA A 562 29.65 21.98 -27.96
CA ALA A 562 28.46 22.76 -28.27
C ALA A 562 28.68 24.27 -28.11
N LEU A 563 29.43 24.71 -27.09
CA LEU A 563 29.84 26.12 -26.96
C LEU A 563 30.87 26.56 -28.01
N THR A 564 31.66 25.63 -28.56
CA THR A 564 32.56 25.91 -29.69
C THR A 564 31.75 26.09 -30.97
N GLU A 565 30.78 25.22 -31.24
CA GLU A 565 29.87 25.34 -32.38
C GLU A 565 29.06 26.65 -32.32
N ALA A 566 28.51 27.00 -31.15
CA ALA A 566 27.83 28.29 -30.95
C ALA A 566 28.75 29.50 -31.24
N ARG A 567 29.99 29.47 -30.75
CA ARG A 567 31.00 30.51 -30.98
C ARG A 567 31.44 30.62 -32.45
N ASP A 568 31.54 29.50 -33.16
CA ASP A 568 31.92 29.48 -34.57
C ASP A 568 30.75 29.91 -35.48
N VAL A 569 29.50 29.57 -35.13
CA VAL A 569 28.29 30.13 -35.75
C VAL A 569 28.20 31.64 -35.56
N LEU A 570 28.50 32.14 -34.35
CA LEU A 570 28.54 33.59 -34.06
C LEU A 570 29.59 34.31 -34.93
N LYS A 571 30.83 33.80 -34.96
CA LYS A 571 31.93 34.39 -35.75
C LYS A 571 31.75 34.28 -37.26
N GLY A 572 31.12 33.20 -37.73
CA GLY A 572 31.00 32.90 -39.15
C GLY A 572 29.88 33.65 -39.88
N ASN A 573 28.83 34.07 -39.15
CA ASN A 573 27.59 34.57 -39.74
C ASN A 573 27.16 35.97 -39.25
N PHE A 574 27.68 36.47 -38.12
CA PHE A 574 27.36 37.81 -37.62
C PHE A 574 28.54 38.78 -37.78
N ASN A 575 28.24 40.05 -37.98
CA ASN A 575 29.24 41.11 -38.08
C ASN A 575 29.99 41.27 -36.73
N PRO A 576 31.34 41.25 -36.70
CA PRO A 576 32.12 41.48 -35.48
C PRO A 576 31.96 42.88 -34.86
N ASP A 577 31.48 43.87 -35.64
CA ASP A 577 31.21 45.23 -35.16
C ASP A 577 29.82 45.39 -34.50
N ASN A 578 28.97 44.34 -34.50
CA ASN A 578 27.68 44.38 -33.81
C ASN A 578 27.88 44.23 -32.28
N PRO A 579 27.40 45.17 -31.44
CA PRO A 579 27.57 45.10 -29.99
C PRO A 579 26.89 43.87 -29.36
N GLN A 580 25.74 43.42 -29.88
CA GLN A 580 25.01 42.26 -29.33
C GLN A 580 25.75 40.94 -29.59
N SER A 581 26.26 40.72 -30.82
CA SER A 581 27.01 39.52 -31.15
C SER A 581 28.33 39.44 -30.37
N LYS A 582 28.99 40.58 -30.14
CA LYS A 582 30.20 40.67 -29.34
C LYS A 582 29.96 40.31 -27.86
N ILE A 583 28.95 40.90 -27.22
CA ILE A 583 28.57 40.59 -25.83
C ILE A 583 28.26 39.09 -25.69
N MET A 584 27.48 38.53 -26.63
CA MET A 584 27.12 37.12 -26.60
C MET A 584 28.34 36.20 -26.77
N LEU A 585 29.28 36.56 -27.66
CA LEU A 585 30.53 35.81 -27.86
C LEU A 585 31.42 35.84 -26.61
N GLU A 586 31.48 36.99 -25.91
CA GLU A 586 32.18 37.12 -24.63
C GLU A 586 31.53 36.23 -23.56
N GLN A 587 30.20 36.25 -23.42
CA GLN A 587 29.45 35.41 -22.47
C GLN A 587 29.61 33.90 -22.75
N VAL A 588 29.54 33.47 -24.02
CA VAL A 588 29.81 32.08 -24.42
C VAL A 588 31.26 31.66 -24.08
N ALA A 589 32.22 32.58 -24.24
CA ALA A 589 33.62 32.34 -23.90
C ALA A 589 33.88 32.30 -22.38
N GLU A 590 33.10 33.03 -21.57
CA GLU A 590 33.12 32.90 -20.10
C GLU A 590 32.55 31.56 -19.66
N LEU A 591 31.33 31.20 -20.11
CA LEU A 591 30.68 29.94 -19.77
C LEU A 591 31.51 28.71 -20.16
N SER A 592 32.29 28.78 -21.25
CA SER A 592 33.18 27.68 -21.67
C SER A 592 34.32 27.37 -20.68
N LYS A 593 34.58 28.26 -19.72
CA LYS A 593 35.61 28.09 -18.67
C LYS A 593 35.02 27.52 -17.37
N GLU A 594 33.70 27.54 -17.20
CA GLU A 594 33.06 27.01 -15.99
C GLU A 594 33.05 25.47 -16.01
N PRO A 595 33.48 24.79 -14.92
CA PRO A 595 33.53 23.35 -14.89
C PRO A 595 32.12 22.75 -14.77
N VAL A 596 31.86 21.68 -15.54
CA VAL A 596 30.55 21.00 -15.56
C VAL A 596 30.61 19.61 -14.90
N THR A 597 31.73 18.91 -15.06
CA THR A 597 31.96 17.55 -14.52
C THR A 597 32.52 17.61 -13.10
N VAL A 598 32.02 16.73 -12.24
CA VAL A 598 32.48 16.55 -10.87
C VAL A 598 33.54 15.44 -10.81
N LYS A 599 34.60 15.62 -10.03
CA LYS A 599 35.53 14.53 -9.68
C LYS A 599 34.93 13.70 -8.55
N ILE A 600 34.34 12.55 -8.89
CA ILE A 600 33.70 11.67 -7.91
C ILE A 600 34.75 10.90 -7.06
N PRO A 601 34.60 10.84 -5.73
CA PRO A 601 35.39 9.93 -4.90
C PRO A 601 34.94 8.47 -5.08
N ASP A 602 35.86 7.52 -4.91
CA ASP A 602 35.55 6.09 -4.98
C ASP A 602 34.98 5.57 -3.63
N LEU A 603 33.90 4.80 -3.71
CA LEU A 603 33.20 4.19 -2.58
C LEU A 603 33.54 2.70 -2.39
N ALA A 604 34.28 2.07 -3.32
CA ALA A 604 34.57 0.64 -3.30
C ALA A 604 35.21 0.19 -1.98
N GLY A 605 36.20 0.94 -1.47
CA GLY A 605 36.87 0.65 -0.20
C GLY A 605 35.94 0.66 1.02
N THR A 606 34.95 1.56 1.05
CA THR A 606 33.93 1.59 2.11
C THR A 606 32.98 0.41 2.03
N LEU A 607 32.55 0.08 0.80
CA LEU A 607 31.62 -1.01 0.54
C LEU A 607 32.24 -2.37 0.90
N SER A 608 33.49 -2.63 0.49
CA SER A 608 34.23 -3.84 0.87
C SER A 608 34.49 -3.93 2.38
N ALA A 609 34.71 -2.80 3.07
CA ALA A 609 34.90 -2.80 4.52
C ALA A 609 33.61 -3.15 5.29
N VAL A 610 32.44 -2.72 4.80
CA VAL A 610 31.13 -3.11 5.37
C VAL A 610 30.80 -4.56 5.06
N GLN A 611 31.09 -5.05 3.84
CA GLN A 611 30.94 -6.46 3.49
C GLN A 611 31.80 -7.38 4.36
N ALA A 612 33.09 -7.05 4.55
CA ALA A 612 33.97 -7.82 5.41
C ALA A 612 33.51 -7.85 6.89
N TYR A 613 32.88 -6.77 7.37
CA TYR A 613 32.24 -6.75 8.69
C TYR A 613 31.02 -7.69 8.75
N LEU A 614 30.14 -7.65 7.75
CA LEU A 614 28.97 -8.53 7.62
C LEU A 614 29.36 -10.01 7.56
N GLU A 615 30.30 -10.38 6.70
CA GLU A 615 30.80 -11.76 6.56
C GLU A 615 31.37 -12.28 7.87
N ARG A 616 32.24 -11.50 8.53
CA ARG A 616 32.84 -11.89 9.82
C ARG A 616 31.82 -12.06 10.93
N ARG A 617 30.76 -11.25 10.93
CA ARG A 617 29.63 -11.37 11.87
C ARG A 617 28.82 -12.64 11.61
N ASN A 618 28.51 -12.95 10.35
CA ASN A 618 27.76 -14.16 9.98
C ASN A 618 28.52 -15.44 10.36
N LEU A 619 29.84 -15.49 10.13
CA LEU A 619 30.69 -16.60 10.54
C LEU A 619 30.67 -16.81 12.07
N ASN A 620 30.77 -15.73 12.86
CA ASN A 620 30.67 -15.81 14.32
C ASN A 620 29.28 -16.28 14.78
N ALA A 621 28.21 -15.91 14.07
CA ALA A 621 26.85 -16.37 14.36
C ALA A 621 26.70 -17.87 14.10
N GLU A 622 27.20 -18.38 12.97
CA GLU A 622 27.18 -19.82 12.65
C GLU A 622 27.99 -20.67 13.64
N GLU A 623 29.15 -20.18 14.11
CA GLU A 623 29.91 -20.87 15.16
C GLU A 623 29.16 -20.94 16.49
N SER A 624 28.40 -19.90 16.85
CA SER A 624 27.62 -19.85 18.10
C SER A 624 26.43 -20.82 18.13
N VAL A 625 26.00 -21.35 16.97
CA VAL A 625 24.84 -22.25 16.82
C VAL A 625 25.24 -23.73 16.85
N LYS A 626 26.53 -24.07 16.82
CA LYS A 626 26.99 -25.46 16.95
C LYS A 626 26.68 -26.01 18.35
N PRO A 627 25.95 -27.14 18.49
CA PRO A 627 25.67 -27.72 19.80
C PRO A 627 26.96 -28.16 20.51
N PHE A 628 27.10 -27.82 21.79
CA PHE A 628 28.13 -28.42 22.64
C PHE A 628 28.00 -29.95 22.61
N ALA A 629 29.07 -30.63 22.18
CA ALA A 629 29.13 -32.08 22.22
C ALA A 629 28.97 -32.57 23.67
N LYS A 630 28.07 -33.55 23.88
CA LYS A 630 27.90 -34.18 25.19
C LYS A 630 29.25 -34.76 25.67
N PRO A 631 29.64 -34.55 26.95
CA PRO A 631 30.80 -35.25 27.50
C PRO A 631 30.54 -36.76 27.50
N ALA A 632 31.51 -37.54 27.03
CA ALA A 632 31.40 -38.99 26.98
C ALA A 632 31.32 -39.58 28.39
N ALA A 633 30.33 -40.45 28.62
CA ALA A 633 30.25 -41.20 29.87
C ALA A 633 31.36 -42.26 29.90
N ASN A 634 32.10 -42.33 31.01
CA ASN A 634 33.11 -43.36 31.24
C ASN A 634 32.47 -44.76 31.18
N ALA A 635 32.98 -45.61 30.29
CA ALA A 635 32.74 -47.04 30.37
C ALA A 635 33.58 -47.63 31.51
N ALA A 636 32.92 -48.05 32.59
CA ALA A 636 33.58 -48.82 33.64
C ALA A 636 33.96 -50.20 33.08
N GLN A 637 35.21 -50.62 33.30
CA GLN A 637 35.68 -51.94 32.92
C GLN A 637 35.20 -52.96 33.96
N GLU A 638 34.33 -53.89 33.56
CA GLU A 638 34.13 -55.13 34.31
C GLU A 638 35.32 -56.06 34.07
N THR A 639 36.09 -56.33 35.12
CA THR A 639 37.08 -57.42 35.14
C THR A 639 36.51 -58.59 35.93
N THR A 640 36.15 -59.66 35.22
CA THR A 640 35.97 -61.03 35.73
C THR A 640 37.33 -61.57 36.24
N PRO A 641 37.41 -62.55 37.17
CA PRO A 641 36.35 -63.38 37.74
C PRO A 641 36.04 -63.19 39.23
#